data_AF-A0A7N4P1L6-F1
#
_entry.id   AF-A0A7N4P1L6-F1
#
_cell.length_a   1.000
_cell.length_b   1.000
_cell.length_c   1.000
_cell.angle_alpha   90.00
_cell.angle_beta   90.00
_cell.angle_gamma   90.00
#
_symmetry.space_group_name_H-M   'P 1'
#
loop_
_entity.id
_entity.type
_entity.pdbx_description
1 polymer ?
#
loop_
_entity_poly.entity_id
_entity_poly.type
_entity_poly.pdbx_seq_one_letter_code
_entity_poly.pdbx_strand_id
1 'polypeptide(L)'
;MAEGGEGLAAVPEHERILQEIESTDTACVGPTLRSVYDDQPNAHQKFMEKLDACIRNHDKEIEKMCNFHHQGFVDAITELLKVRTDAEKLKVQVTDTNCKLQDAGKEVIAQTEDIIRCRIQQRNITTVIEKLQCCLPVLEMYSKLKEQMNAKRYYAALKTMEQLENIYFPRVSQYRFCQIMIENLPKLREDIKEISMSDLKDFLESIRKHSNKIGETAMKQAQQQKIFNIVLQKQNNINMSRTMYITNGKIPEESNEVKSTYAFEEEDENEEEVLSVQDLVDFSPVYRCLHIYSFLGDEETFENYYRKQRKKQARLVLQPQPNMHETVDGYRRYFSQIVGFFVVEDHILHVTQGLVTKAYTDELWNMALSKIIAVLRAHSSYCTDPDLVLELKNLIVVFADTLQGYSFPVNRLFDLLFEIRDQYNETLLKKWAGVFREIFEEDNCSPIPVANEEEYKIIISKFPFQDPDLEKHSFPKKFPMSQSVPHIYIQVKEFIYASLKFSESLHRSSTEIDDMLRKSTNLLLTRTLNSCLQNLIKKPHIGLTELVQIIINTTHLEQACKYLEDFITNITNISQETVHTTRLYGLSTFKDARHSAEGEIYTKLNQKIDEFVQLADYDWTMSEPDGRASGYLMDLINFLRSTFQVFTHLPGKVAQTACMSACQHLSTSLMQMLLDSELKQISMGAVQQFNLDVIQCELFASSEPVPGFQGDTLQLAFIDLRQLLDLFMVWDWSTYLADYGQPASKYLRVNPNTALTLLEKVHRGMKDTNKKNNIFAQFRKNDRDKQKLIETVVRQLRSLVNGMSQHT
;
A
#
# COMPACT_ATOMS: atom_id res chain seq x y z
N MET A 1 65.09 -97.03 137.36
CA MET A 1 64.56 -98.19 138.09
C MET A 1 65.64 -99.25 138.00
N ALA A 2 66.41 -99.44 139.07
CA ALA A 2 66.18 -100.52 140.05
C ALA A 2 66.31 -101.88 139.34
N GLU A 3 67.21 -102.79 139.66
CA GLU A 3 67.86 -103.18 140.92
C GLU A 3 68.84 -104.31 140.57
N GLY A 4 69.72 -104.66 141.51
CA GLY A 4 70.42 -105.96 141.54
C GLY A 4 71.77 -105.95 140.84
N GLY A 5 72.92 -105.91 141.50
CA GLY A 5 73.22 -106.52 142.80
C GLY A 5 73.88 -107.88 142.57
N GLU A 6 75.12 -107.97 143.04
CA GLU A 6 75.97 -109.15 143.24
C GLU A 6 76.90 -109.62 142.11
N GLY A 7 78.17 -109.79 142.48
CA GLY A 7 79.14 -110.61 141.76
C GLY A 7 80.54 -110.01 141.65
N LEU A 8 81.21 -109.76 142.77
CA LEU A 8 82.66 -109.49 142.81
C LEU A 8 83.44 -110.57 142.05
N ALA A 9 84.06 -110.21 140.92
CA ALA A 9 85.14 -110.97 140.31
C ALA A 9 86.23 -109.99 139.86
N ALA A 10 87.44 -110.20 140.39
CA ALA A 10 88.61 -109.36 140.21
C ALA A 10 88.91 -109.06 138.72
N VAL A 11 88.93 -107.77 138.35
CA VAL A 11 89.36 -107.30 137.04
C VAL A 11 90.89 -107.17 137.01
N PRO A 12 91.59 -107.71 136.00
CA PRO A 12 93.05 -107.72 135.94
C PRO A 12 93.61 -106.35 135.52
N GLU A 13 94.75 -105.95 136.07
CA GLU A 13 95.41 -104.63 135.88
C GLU A 13 95.54 -104.14 134.43
N HIS A 14 95.64 -105.03 133.43
CA HIS A 14 95.90 -104.67 132.03
C HIS A 14 94.78 -103.89 131.32
N GLU A 15 93.53 -104.04 131.75
CA GLU A 15 92.38 -103.35 131.16
C GLU A 15 92.26 -101.89 131.65
N ARG A 16 92.79 -101.64 132.85
CA ARG A 16 92.91 -100.30 133.44
C ARG A 16 93.98 -99.46 132.74
N ILE A 17 95.06 -100.11 132.28
CA ILE A 17 96.19 -99.48 131.58
C ILE A 17 95.81 -99.03 130.15
N LEU A 18 94.97 -99.78 129.43
CA LEU A 18 94.49 -99.39 128.09
C LEU A 18 93.59 -98.15 128.13
N GLN A 19 92.66 -98.09 129.09
CA GLN A 19 91.81 -96.90 129.29
C GLN A 19 92.63 -95.69 129.72
N GLU A 20 93.65 -95.85 130.57
CA GLU A 20 94.57 -94.76 130.91
C GLU A 20 95.35 -94.27 129.68
N ILE A 21 95.77 -95.13 128.74
CA ILE A 21 96.47 -94.71 127.52
C ILE A 21 95.52 -93.99 126.54
N GLU A 22 94.25 -94.38 126.47
CA GLU A 22 93.23 -93.68 125.66
C GLU A 22 92.85 -92.32 126.26
N SER A 23 92.99 -92.12 127.57
CA SER A 23 92.58 -90.89 128.26
C SER A 23 93.70 -89.94 128.68
N THR A 24 94.98 -90.36 128.67
CA THR A 24 96.10 -89.59 129.29
C THR A 24 97.04 -88.98 128.27
N ASP A 25 97.51 -87.76 128.58
CA ASP A 25 98.43 -86.99 127.74
C ASP A 25 99.82 -87.64 127.64
N THR A 26 100.40 -87.53 126.45
CA THR A 26 101.54 -88.34 125.93
C THR A 26 102.84 -88.29 126.74
N ALA A 27 102.97 -87.36 127.71
CA ALA A 27 104.16 -87.21 128.55
C ALA A 27 104.23 -88.19 129.75
N CYS A 28 103.12 -88.80 130.17
CA CYS A 28 103.06 -89.71 131.32
C CYS A 28 102.98 -91.20 130.95
N VAL A 29 103.18 -91.54 129.68
CA VAL A 29 103.05 -92.92 129.19
C VAL A 29 104.24 -93.80 129.63
N GLY A 30 105.39 -93.19 129.91
CA GLY A 30 106.63 -93.88 130.29
C GLY A 30 106.54 -94.70 131.60
N PRO A 31 106.02 -94.13 132.71
CA PRO A 31 105.78 -94.88 133.95
C PRO A 31 104.72 -95.99 133.79
N THR A 32 103.64 -95.72 133.04
CA THR A 32 102.53 -96.67 132.86
C THR A 32 102.89 -97.85 131.95
N LEU A 33 103.76 -97.64 130.96
CA LEU A 33 104.36 -98.73 130.18
C LEU A 33 105.39 -99.52 131.00
N ARG A 34 106.01 -98.93 132.03
CA ARG A 34 106.98 -99.64 132.88
C ARG A 34 106.32 -100.66 133.80
N SER A 35 105.12 -100.39 134.32
CA SER A 35 104.34 -101.37 135.10
C SER A 35 103.91 -102.59 134.28
N VAL A 36 103.83 -102.47 132.95
CA VAL A 36 103.57 -103.61 132.04
C VAL A 36 104.76 -104.59 132.01
N TYR A 37 105.96 -104.15 132.38
CA TYR A 37 107.18 -104.98 132.36
C TYR A 37 107.65 -105.43 133.76
N ASP A 38 107.31 -104.72 134.84
CA ASP A 38 107.86 -104.99 136.18
C ASP A 38 107.13 -106.09 136.96
N ASP A 39 105.85 -106.37 136.67
CA ASP A 39 105.10 -107.44 137.36
C ASP A 39 104.88 -108.67 136.47
N GLN A 40 105.64 -109.72 136.80
CA GLN A 40 105.61 -111.09 136.28
C GLN A 40 106.01 -111.32 134.80
N PRO A 41 106.72 -112.44 134.51
CA PRO A 41 107.06 -112.81 133.14
C PRO A 41 105.76 -113.16 132.37
N ASN A 42 105.50 -112.42 131.28
CA ASN A 42 104.39 -112.54 130.29
C ASN A 42 103.26 -111.50 130.33
N ALA A 43 103.34 -110.44 131.14
CA ALA A 43 102.33 -109.36 131.18
C ALA A 43 102.20 -108.56 129.84
N HIS A 44 103.30 -108.31 129.13
CA HIS A 44 103.31 -107.55 127.87
C HIS A 44 102.48 -108.19 126.74
N GLN A 45 102.44 -109.52 126.66
CA GLN A 45 101.79 -110.21 125.55
C GLN A 45 100.26 -110.09 125.59
N LYS A 46 99.67 -110.09 126.79
CA LYS A 46 98.22 -109.91 126.99
C LYS A 46 97.74 -108.49 126.70
N PHE A 47 98.58 -107.48 126.91
CA PHE A 47 98.27 -106.10 126.58
C PHE A 47 98.20 -105.90 125.05
N MET A 48 99.19 -106.43 124.31
CA MET A 48 99.21 -106.36 122.83
C MET A 48 98.00 -107.04 122.20
N GLU A 49 97.56 -108.19 122.72
CA GLU A 49 96.35 -108.88 122.22
C GLU A 49 95.08 -108.03 122.36
N LYS A 50 94.95 -107.27 123.47
CA LYS A 50 93.80 -106.37 123.67
C LYS A 50 93.90 -105.11 122.81
N LEU A 51 95.10 -104.57 122.56
CA LEU A 51 95.29 -103.45 121.64
C LEU A 51 94.91 -103.83 120.19
N ASP A 52 95.34 -105.00 119.73
CA ASP A 52 94.96 -105.55 118.42
C ASP A 52 93.44 -105.75 118.28
N ALA A 53 92.76 -106.10 119.38
CA ALA A 53 91.31 -106.21 119.38
C ALA A 53 90.61 -104.85 119.20
N CYS A 54 91.15 -103.77 119.76
CA CYS A 54 90.62 -102.43 119.60
C CYS A 54 90.75 -101.93 118.15
N ILE A 55 91.93 -102.11 117.53
CA ILE A 55 92.18 -101.73 116.13
C ILE A 55 91.18 -102.41 115.19
N ARG A 56 90.99 -103.73 115.33
CA ARG A 56 90.03 -104.49 114.52
C ARG A 56 88.59 -104.00 114.67
N ASN A 57 88.23 -103.45 115.81
CA ASN A 57 86.88 -102.95 116.06
C ASN A 57 86.64 -101.61 115.33
N HIS A 58 87.63 -100.72 115.30
CA HIS A 58 87.57 -99.47 114.55
C HIS A 58 87.55 -99.71 113.02
N ASP A 59 88.35 -100.65 112.52
CA ASP A 59 88.32 -101.03 111.10
C ASP A 59 86.92 -101.52 110.68
N LYS A 60 86.25 -102.29 111.56
CA LYS A 60 84.87 -102.74 111.34
C LYS A 60 83.87 -101.59 111.31
N GLU A 61 84.03 -100.57 112.15
CA GLU A 61 83.13 -99.40 112.12
C GLU A 61 83.29 -98.59 110.84
N ILE A 62 84.53 -98.39 110.37
CA ILE A 62 84.82 -97.71 109.09
C ILE A 62 84.18 -98.48 107.92
N GLU A 63 84.36 -99.80 107.88
CA GLU A 63 83.79 -100.66 106.83
C GLU A 63 82.25 -100.58 106.82
N LYS A 64 81.62 -100.52 108.00
CA LYS A 64 80.17 -100.39 108.14
C LYS A 64 79.65 -99.05 107.61
N MET A 65 80.39 -97.96 107.88
CA MET A 65 80.02 -96.61 107.42
C MET A 65 80.19 -96.44 105.91
N CYS A 66 81.27 -96.99 105.34
CA CYS A 66 81.48 -97.00 103.89
C CYS A 66 80.41 -97.83 103.16
N ASN A 67 80.05 -99.00 103.68
CA ASN A 67 78.99 -99.82 103.10
C ASN A 67 77.60 -99.15 103.18
N PHE A 68 77.32 -98.39 104.25
CA PHE A 68 76.04 -97.69 104.39
C PHE A 68 75.84 -96.57 103.34
N HIS A 69 76.90 -95.87 102.93
CA HIS A 69 76.79 -94.71 102.03
C HIS A 69 77.14 -94.98 100.55
N HIS A 70 77.73 -96.14 100.20
CA HIS A 70 78.13 -96.44 98.83
C HIS A 70 76.95 -96.49 97.85
N GLN A 71 75.84 -97.15 98.24
CA GLN A 71 74.68 -97.32 97.37
C GLN A 71 74.00 -95.98 97.03
N GLY A 72 73.83 -95.09 98.02
CA GLY A 72 73.22 -93.77 97.81
C GLY A 72 74.04 -92.87 96.87
N PHE A 73 75.36 -93.01 96.84
CA PHE A 73 76.21 -92.28 95.91
C PHE A 73 76.07 -92.79 94.47
N VAL A 74 75.98 -94.11 94.28
CA VAL A 74 75.76 -94.73 92.96
C VAL A 74 74.38 -94.35 92.40
N ASP A 75 73.34 -94.35 93.25
CA ASP A 75 71.99 -93.95 92.85
C ASP A 75 71.95 -92.48 92.42
N ALA A 76 72.62 -91.57 93.16
CA ALA A 76 72.72 -90.16 92.80
C ALA A 76 73.45 -89.92 91.47
N ILE A 77 74.53 -90.66 91.17
CA ILE A 77 75.21 -90.58 89.86
C ILE A 77 74.30 -91.06 88.73
N THR A 78 73.53 -92.12 88.98
CA THR A 78 72.62 -92.70 87.99
C THR A 78 71.45 -91.75 87.67
N GLU A 79 70.90 -91.08 88.69
CA GLU A 79 69.91 -90.00 88.55
C GLU A 79 70.47 -88.83 87.72
N LEU A 80 71.70 -88.40 87.99
CA LEU A 80 72.33 -87.27 87.29
C LEU A 80 72.57 -87.59 85.80
N LEU A 81 72.91 -88.85 85.48
CA LEU A 81 73.00 -89.33 84.10
C LEU A 81 71.64 -89.38 83.39
N LYS A 82 70.56 -89.74 84.09
CA LYS A 82 69.19 -89.66 83.56
C LYS A 82 68.80 -88.21 83.27
N VAL A 83 69.01 -87.29 84.21
CA VAL A 83 68.71 -85.86 84.02
C VAL A 83 69.48 -85.29 82.83
N ARG A 84 70.75 -85.66 82.65
CA ARG A 84 71.52 -85.26 81.45
C ARG A 84 70.85 -85.74 80.16
N THR A 85 70.40 -87.00 80.13
CA THR A 85 69.74 -87.60 78.96
C THR A 85 68.39 -86.92 78.67
N ASP A 86 67.62 -86.61 79.70
CA ASP A 86 66.33 -85.93 79.57
C ASP A 86 66.50 -84.45 79.19
N ALA A 87 67.54 -83.77 79.68
CA ALA A 87 67.90 -82.43 79.25
C ALA A 87 68.30 -82.39 77.76
N GLU A 88 69.04 -83.40 77.27
CA GLU A 88 69.36 -83.53 75.84
C GLU A 88 68.10 -83.75 75.00
N LYS A 89 67.18 -84.61 75.45
CA LYS A 89 65.88 -84.81 74.79
C LYS A 89 65.03 -83.53 74.77
N LEU A 90 64.95 -82.81 75.89
CA LEU A 90 64.21 -81.56 75.98
C LEU A 90 64.81 -80.51 75.04
N LYS A 91 66.15 -80.39 75.00
CA LYS A 91 66.84 -79.51 74.05
C LYS A 91 66.45 -79.82 72.61
N VAL A 92 66.47 -81.10 72.21
CA VAL A 92 66.03 -81.53 70.87
C VAL A 92 64.57 -81.16 70.62
N GLN A 93 63.66 -81.42 71.56
CA GLN A 93 62.25 -81.07 71.42
C GLN A 93 62.01 -79.57 71.32
N VAL A 94 62.72 -78.74 72.10
CA VAL A 94 62.63 -77.28 72.04
C VAL A 94 63.14 -76.78 70.70
N THR A 95 64.26 -77.32 70.21
CA THR A 95 64.79 -76.95 68.88
C THR A 95 63.83 -77.36 67.76
N ASP A 96 63.25 -78.56 67.80
CA ASP A 96 62.28 -79.04 66.81
C ASP A 96 61.01 -78.20 66.83
N THR A 97 60.51 -77.86 68.02
CA THR A 97 59.33 -76.98 68.18
C THR A 97 59.62 -75.57 67.67
N ASN A 98 60.81 -75.02 67.93
CA ASN A 98 61.24 -73.73 67.40
C ASN A 98 61.35 -73.75 65.87
N CYS A 99 61.91 -74.80 65.28
CA CYS A 99 61.95 -74.98 63.83
C CYS A 99 60.54 -75.03 63.23
N LYS A 100 59.65 -75.87 63.79
CA LYS A 100 58.25 -75.96 63.36
C LYS A 100 57.52 -74.62 63.47
N LEU A 101 57.73 -73.87 64.56
CA LEU A 101 57.15 -72.55 64.74
C LEU A 101 57.68 -71.53 63.73
N GLN A 102 58.99 -71.54 63.45
CA GLN A 102 59.56 -70.65 62.44
C GLN A 102 59.08 -70.99 61.04
N ASP A 103 58.96 -72.27 60.69
CA ASP A 103 58.49 -72.68 59.37
C ASP A 103 57.01 -72.37 59.17
N ALA A 104 56.16 -72.62 60.18
CA ALA A 104 54.77 -72.15 60.19
C ALA A 104 54.69 -70.61 60.14
N GLY A 105 55.58 -69.91 60.85
CA GLY A 105 55.68 -68.45 60.82
C GLY A 105 56.05 -67.91 59.43
N LYS A 106 57.00 -68.54 58.72
CA LYS A 106 57.35 -68.18 57.33
C LYS A 106 56.16 -68.38 56.40
N GLU A 107 55.41 -69.47 56.53
CA GLU A 107 54.22 -69.72 55.72
C GLU A 107 53.13 -68.66 55.99
N VAL A 108 52.88 -68.32 57.25
CA VAL A 108 51.93 -67.26 57.63
C VAL A 108 52.37 -65.89 57.11
N ILE A 109 53.66 -65.57 57.16
CA ILE A 109 54.19 -64.33 56.59
C ILE A 109 53.98 -64.30 55.07
N ALA A 110 54.30 -65.38 54.36
CA ALA A 110 54.08 -65.48 52.91
C ALA A 110 52.61 -65.29 52.54
N GLN A 111 51.68 -65.97 53.24
CA GLN A 111 50.24 -65.79 53.04
C GLN A 111 49.79 -64.35 53.39
N THR A 112 50.38 -63.72 54.40
CA THR A 112 50.07 -62.33 54.78
C THR A 112 50.53 -61.35 53.69
N GLU A 113 51.72 -61.54 53.12
CA GLU A 113 52.22 -60.75 51.99
C GLU A 113 51.31 -60.89 50.77
N ASP A 114 50.83 -62.10 50.46
CA ASP A 114 49.88 -62.35 49.39
C ASP A 114 48.52 -61.66 49.66
N ILE A 115 48.03 -61.69 50.90
CA ILE A 115 46.81 -60.96 51.30
C ILE A 115 47.00 -59.45 51.16
N ILE A 116 48.15 -58.89 51.55
CA ILE A 116 48.46 -57.47 51.39
C ILE A 116 48.47 -57.11 49.90
N ARG A 117 49.10 -57.94 49.05
CA ARG A 117 49.12 -57.75 47.59
C ARG A 117 47.70 -57.77 47.01
N CYS A 118 46.86 -58.72 47.44
CA CYS A 118 45.46 -58.80 47.02
C CYS A 118 44.65 -57.58 47.49
N ARG A 119 44.87 -57.08 48.71
CA ARG A 119 44.20 -55.86 49.21
C ARG A 119 44.61 -54.61 48.45
N ILE A 120 45.89 -54.48 48.08
CA ILE A 120 46.35 -53.37 47.24
C ILE A 120 45.69 -53.45 45.86
N GLN A 121 45.62 -54.62 45.25
CA GLN A 121 44.91 -54.83 43.99
C GLN A 121 43.42 -54.48 44.12
N GLN A 122 42.75 -54.96 45.18
CA GLN A 122 41.37 -54.63 45.45
C GLN A 122 41.16 -53.12 45.60
N ARG A 123 42.01 -52.43 46.36
CA ARG A 123 41.94 -50.97 46.51
C ARG A 123 42.12 -50.25 45.18
N ASN A 124 43.07 -50.70 44.36
CA ASN A 124 43.31 -50.15 43.03
C ASN A 124 42.08 -50.38 42.13
N ILE A 125 41.50 -51.57 42.15
CA ILE A 125 40.27 -51.90 41.41
C ILE A 125 39.12 -51.00 41.86
N THR A 126 38.87 -50.87 43.17
CA THR A 126 37.82 -49.99 43.71
C THR A 126 38.03 -48.53 43.27
N THR A 127 39.27 -48.03 43.37
CA THR A 127 39.59 -46.66 42.93
C THR A 127 39.31 -46.48 41.43
N VAL A 128 39.65 -47.46 40.59
CA VAL A 128 39.36 -47.43 39.15
C VAL A 128 37.86 -47.45 38.89
N ILE A 129 37.09 -48.28 39.61
CA ILE A 129 35.63 -48.34 39.50
C ILE A 129 35.00 -46.98 39.85
N GLU A 130 35.41 -46.35 40.95
CA GLU A 130 34.92 -45.04 41.36
C GLU A 130 35.21 -43.97 40.28
N LYS A 131 36.42 -43.97 39.72
CA LYS A 131 36.79 -43.03 38.64
C LYS A 131 36.01 -43.28 37.35
N LEU A 132 35.77 -44.54 36.97
CA LEU A 132 34.94 -44.90 35.82
C LEU A 132 33.47 -44.52 36.02
N GLN A 133 32.93 -44.72 37.23
CA GLN A 133 31.56 -44.32 37.58
C GLN A 133 31.35 -42.80 37.45
N CYS A 134 32.36 -41.98 37.73
CA CYS A 134 32.30 -40.54 37.46
C CYS A 134 32.30 -40.20 35.95
N CYS A 135 32.95 -41.02 35.11
CA CYS A 135 33.07 -40.76 33.67
C CYS A 135 31.85 -41.24 32.85
N LEU A 136 31.17 -42.30 33.28
CA LEU A 136 30.02 -42.91 32.60
C LEU A 136 28.90 -41.90 32.28
N PRO A 137 28.41 -41.08 33.24
CA PRO A 137 27.36 -40.09 32.97
C PRO A 137 27.77 -39.05 31.92
N VAL A 138 29.06 -38.71 31.83
CA VAL A 138 29.57 -37.77 30.83
C VAL A 138 29.46 -38.36 29.43
N LEU A 139 29.84 -39.65 29.28
CA LEU A 139 29.76 -40.36 28.01
C LEU A 139 28.30 -40.58 27.57
N GLU A 140 27.43 -40.97 28.51
CA GLU A 140 25.99 -41.15 28.24
C GLU A 140 25.33 -39.84 27.81
N MET A 141 25.57 -38.74 28.53
CA MET A 141 25.02 -37.43 28.17
C MET A 141 25.59 -36.90 26.86
N TYR A 142 26.86 -37.16 26.56
CA TYR A 142 27.46 -36.79 25.27
C TYR A 142 26.91 -37.65 24.12
N SER A 143 26.60 -38.93 24.35
CA SER A 143 25.90 -39.78 23.38
C SER A 143 24.49 -39.24 23.11
N LYS A 144 23.75 -38.94 24.18
CA LYS A 144 22.41 -38.33 24.10
C LYS A 144 22.44 -37.00 23.34
N LEU A 145 23.46 -36.17 23.56
CA LEU A 145 23.68 -34.94 22.80
C LEU A 145 23.80 -35.22 21.29
N LYS A 146 24.66 -36.16 20.90
CA LYS A 146 24.81 -36.53 19.48
C LYS A 146 23.51 -37.08 18.87
N GLU A 147 22.78 -37.91 19.61
CA GLU A 147 21.47 -38.41 19.17
C GLU A 147 20.45 -37.27 18.99
N GLN A 148 20.39 -36.31 19.92
CA GLN A 148 19.51 -35.15 19.82
C GLN A 148 19.87 -34.26 18.63
N MET A 149 21.17 -34.09 18.33
CA MET A 149 21.61 -33.38 17.13
C MET A 149 21.20 -34.11 15.84
N ASN A 150 21.38 -35.43 15.77
CA ASN A 150 20.96 -36.23 14.62
C ASN A 150 19.43 -36.23 14.44
N ALA A 151 18.67 -36.20 15.53
CA ALA A 151 17.22 -36.12 15.53
C ALA A 151 16.66 -34.70 15.29
N LYS A 152 17.52 -33.72 14.96
CA LYS A 152 17.16 -32.29 14.75
C LYS A 152 16.50 -31.61 15.97
N ARG A 153 16.69 -32.14 17.18
CA ARG A 153 16.16 -31.58 18.44
C ARG A 153 17.17 -30.61 19.06
N TYR A 154 17.46 -29.53 18.33
CA TYR A 154 18.55 -28.61 18.65
C TYR A 154 18.44 -27.91 20.01
N TYR A 155 17.22 -27.58 20.46
CA TYR A 155 17.01 -27.00 21.79
C TYR A 155 17.33 -28.00 22.91
N ALA A 156 16.84 -29.24 22.79
CA ALA A 156 17.15 -30.28 23.75
C ALA A 156 18.66 -30.59 23.79
N ALA A 157 19.32 -30.52 22.63
CA ALA A 157 20.78 -30.62 22.51
C ALA A 157 21.49 -29.50 23.28
N LEU A 158 21.09 -28.23 23.09
CA LEU A 158 21.67 -27.08 23.80
C LEU A 158 21.51 -27.17 25.32
N LYS A 159 20.34 -27.60 25.82
CA LYS A 159 20.13 -27.84 27.26
C LYS A 159 21.01 -28.97 27.79
N THR A 160 21.19 -30.04 27.02
CA THR A 160 22.07 -31.17 27.39
C THR A 160 23.54 -30.72 27.40
N MET A 161 23.94 -29.83 26.48
CA MET A 161 25.28 -29.21 26.44
C MET A 161 25.54 -28.35 27.68
N GLU A 162 24.59 -27.52 28.07
CA GLU A 162 24.70 -26.69 29.28
C GLU A 162 24.84 -27.54 30.54
N GLN A 163 24.06 -28.63 30.65
CA GLN A 163 24.20 -29.59 31.74
C GLN A 163 25.58 -30.27 31.75
N LEU A 164 26.10 -30.66 30.58
CA LEU A 164 27.45 -31.21 30.43
C LEU A 164 28.53 -30.22 30.90
N GLU A 165 28.43 -28.94 30.52
CA GLU A 165 29.37 -27.88 30.92
C GLU A 165 29.32 -27.54 32.40
N ASN A 166 28.12 -27.33 32.96
CA ASN A 166 27.98 -26.79 34.31
C ASN A 166 28.04 -27.86 35.41
N ILE A 167 27.62 -29.10 35.12
CA ILE A 167 27.46 -30.14 36.15
C ILE A 167 28.52 -31.23 36.03
N TYR A 168 28.81 -31.68 34.80
CA TYR A 168 29.57 -32.92 34.57
C TYR A 168 31.05 -32.70 34.29
N PHE A 169 31.43 -31.74 33.44
CA PHE A 169 32.86 -31.49 33.14
C PHE A 169 33.71 -31.01 34.32
N PRO A 170 33.22 -30.18 35.26
CA PRO A 170 34.02 -29.78 36.43
C PRO A 170 34.52 -30.96 37.26
N ARG A 171 33.82 -32.10 37.20
CA ARG A 171 34.16 -33.34 37.93
C ARG A 171 35.20 -34.22 37.21
N VAL A 172 35.38 -34.04 35.90
CA VAL A 172 36.10 -34.99 35.02
C VAL A 172 37.11 -34.27 34.08
N SER A 173 37.33 -32.96 34.27
CA SER A 173 38.18 -32.09 33.42
C SER A 173 39.66 -32.52 33.29
N GLN A 174 40.13 -33.39 34.19
CA GLN A 174 41.51 -33.88 34.25
C GLN A 174 41.83 -34.88 33.13
N TYR A 175 40.80 -35.49 32.50
CA TYR A 175 41.00 -36.52 31.48
C TYR A 175 41.03 -35.93 30.07
N ARG A 176 41.95 -36.43 29.24
CA ARG A 176 42.17 -35.97 27.86
C ARG A 176 40.93 -36.09 26.96
N PHE A 177 40.11 -37.11 27.13
CA PHE A 177 38.88 -37.26 26.35
C PHE A 177 37.85 -36.15 26.67
N CYS A 178 37.76 -35.71 27.93
CA CYS A 178 36.89 -34.59 28.31
C CYS A 178 37.40 -33.27 27.73
N GLN A 179 38.72 -33.04 27.68
CA GLN A 179 39.30 -31.84 27.06
C GLN A 179 38.92 -31.74 25.58
N ILE A 180 39.00 -32.86 24.84
CA ILE A 180 38.58 -32.92 23.44
C ILE A 180 37.07 -32.65 23.30
N MET A 181 36.24 -33.11 24.23
CA MET A 181 34.80 -32.82 24.21
C MET A 181 34.52 -31.33 24.48
N ILE A 182 35.23 -30.72 25.42
CA ILE A 182 35.12 -29.28 25.73
C ILE A 182 35.55 -28.43 24.53
N GLU A 183 36.63 -28.79 23.84
CA GLU A 183 37.09 -28.08 22.64
C GLU A 183 36.10 -28.17 21.46
N ASN A 184 35.32 -29.25 21.38
CA ASN A 184 34.32 -29.45 20.33
C ASN A 184 32.96 -28.80 20.64
N LEU A 185 32.66 -28.48 21.89
CA LEU A 185 31.38 -27.89 22.29
C LEU A 185 31.08 -26.54 21.62
N PRO A 186 32.02 -25.59 21.55
CA PRO A 186 31.82 -24.34 20.82
C PRO A 186 31.53 -24.57 19.32
N LYS A 187 32.17 -25.57 18.70
CA LYS A 187 31.92 -25.93 17.29
C LYS A 187 30.50 -26.44 17.11
N LEU A 188 30.03 -27.33 17.99
CA LEU A 188 28.65 -27.83 17.96
C LEU A 188 27.63 -26.71 18.19
N ARG A 189 27.94 -25.69 19.00
CA ARG A 189 27.08 -24.50 19.15
C ARG A 189 26.99 -23.71 17.84
N GLU A 190 28.11 -23.48 17.18
CA GLU A 190 28.13 -22.82 15.87
C GLU A 190 27.42 -23.66 14.79
N ASP A 191 27.59 -24.98 14.77
CA ASP A 191 26.87 -25.87 13.84
C ASP A 191 25.34 -25.74 14.03
N ILE A 192 24.87 -25.68 15.29
CA ILE A 192 23.44 -25.45 15.60
C ILE A 192 22.98 -24.08 15.11
N LYS A 193 23.80 -23.02 15.30
CA LYS A 193 23.52 -21.68 14.78
C LYS A 193 23.41 -21.71 13.25
N GLU A 194 24.38 -22.27 12.55
CA GLU A 194 24.39 -22.36 11.07
C GLU A 194 23.19 -23.13 10.52
N ILE A 195 22.86 -24.28 11.10
CA ILE A 195 21.70 -25.07 10.66
C ILE A 195 20.40 -24.31 10.89
N SER A 196 20.25 -23.66 12.05
CA SER A 196 19.08 -22.83 12.30
C SER A 196 18.96 -21.68 11.30
N MET A 197 20.07 -20.99 11.00
CA MET A 197 20.10 -19.91 10.01
C MET A 197 19.85 -20.40 8.58
N SER A 198 20.21 -21.64 8.25
CA SER A 198 19.86 -22.26 6.97
C SER A 198 18.36 -22.47 6.86
N ASP A 199 17.72 -23.09 7.87
CA ASP A 199 16.27 -23.31 7.89
C ASP A 199 15.51 -21.98 7.80
N LEU A 200 16.01 -20.91 8.43
CA LEU A 200 15.47 -19.56 8.30
C LEU A 200 15.60 -19.00 6.87
N LYS A 201 16.73 -19.21 6.19
CA LYS A 201 16.91 -18.75 4.80
C LYS A 201 15.93 -19.45 3.86
N ASP A 202 15.74 -20.75 4.04
CA ASP A 202 14.77 -21.53 3.26
C ASP A 202 13.33 -21.04 3.52
N PHE A 203 13.00 -20.72 4.77
CA PHE A 203 11.74 -20.07 5.13
C PHE A 203 11.56 -18.71 4.45
N LEU A 204 12.57 -17.84 4.47
CA LEU A 204 12.53 -16.51 3.85
C LEU A 204 12.31 -16.60 2.32
N GLU A 205 12.83 -17.64 1.67
CA GLU A 205 12.60 -17.92 0.26
C GLU A 205 11.21 -18.51 0.01
N SER A 206 10.73 -19.40 0.89
CA SER A 206 9.40 -20.00 0.81
C SER A 206 8.29 -18.94 0.92
N ILE A 207 8.37 -18.02 1.89
CA ILE A 207 7.36 -16.95 2.03
C ILE A 207 7.29 -16.10 0.76
N ARG A 208 8.42 -15.85 0.11
CA ARG A 208 8.44 -15.03 -1.10
C ARG A 208 7.55 -15.63 -2.20
N LYS A 209 7.48 -16.96 -2.30
CA LYS A 209 6.64 -17.68 -3.26
C LYS A 209 5.16 -17.64 -2.88
N HIS A 210 4.86 -17.75 -1.58
CA HIS A 210 3.48 -17.83 -1.07
C HIS A 210 2.85 -16.46 -0.80
N SER A 211 3.65 -15.39 -0.68
CA SER A 211 3.20 -14.03 -0.35
C SER A 211 2.10 -13.52 -1.30
N ASN A 212 2.22 -13.77 -2.61
CA ASN A 212 1.18 -13.36 -3.55
C ASN A 212 -0.17 -14.03 -3.26
N LYS A 213 -0.18 -15.34 -3.01
CA LYS A 213 -1.40 -16.12 -2.72
C LYS A 213 -2.02 -15.67 -1.39
N ILE A 214 -1.20 -15.46 -0.36
CA ILE A 214 -1.64 -14.97 0.94
C ILE A 214 -2.36 -13.62 0.80
N GLY A 215 -1.76 -12.68 0.05
CA GLY A 215 -2.37 -11.37 -0.14
C GLY A 215 -3.61 -11.40 -1.02
N GLU A 216 -3.68 -12.28 -2.02
CA GLU A 216 -4.89 -12.48 -2.82
C GLU A 216 -6.05 -12.99 -1.96
N THR A 217 -5.81 -14.02 -1.14
CA THR A 217 -6.81 -14.55 -0.22
C THR A 217 -7.26 -13.50 0.81
N ALA A 218 -6.31 -12.75 1.39
CA ALA A 218 -6.63 -11.67 2.34
C ALA A 218 -7.48 -10.55 1.71
N MET A 219 -7.16 -10.13 0.48
CA MET A 219 -7.95 -9.12 -0.24
C MET A 219 -9.34 -9.63 -0.61
N LYS A 220 -9.48 -10.91 -1.02
CA LYS A 220 -10.79 -11.53 -1.29
C LYS A 220 -11.66 -11.59 -0.03
N GLN A 221 -11.08 -11.98 1.11
CA GLN A 221 -11.77 -12.02 2.39
C GLN A 221 -12.26 -10.63 2.83
N ALA A 222 -11.41 -9.61 2.74
CA ALA A 222 -11.79 -8.24 3.07
C ALA A 222 -12.93 -7.72 2.19
N GLN A 223 -12.94 -8.09 0.91
CA GLN A 223 -14.00 -7.75 -0.03
C GLN A 223 -15.33 -8.46 0.32
N GLN A 224 -15.30 -9.75 0.64
CA GLN A 224 -16.47 -10.53 1.06
C GLN A 224 -17.07 -10.01 2.38
N GLN A 225 -16.23 -9.71 3.38
CA GLN A 225 -16.67 -9.12 4.65
C GLN A 225 -17.35 -7.75 4.46
N LYS A 226 -16.86 -6.93 3.51
CA LYS A 226 -17.47 -5.64 3.19
C LYS A 226 -18.82 -5.81 2.50
N ILE A 227 -18.95 -6.74 1.55
CA ILE A 227 -20.23 -7.07 0.89
C ILE A 227 -21.25 -7.53 1.94
N PHE A 228 -20.84 -8.43 2.84
CA PHE A 228 -21.68 -8.90 3.94
C PHE A 228 -22.13 -7.75 4.86
N ASN A 229 -21.22 -6.86 5.25
CA ASN A 229 -21.54 -5.69 6.07
C ASN A 229 -22.47 -4.69 5.36
N ILE A 230 -22.30 -4.47 4.06
CA ILE A 230 -23.19 -3.61 3.25
C ILE A 230 -24.59 -4.23 3.13
N VAL A 231 -24.69 -5.55 2.97
CA VAL A 231 -25.98 -6.28 2.93
C VAL A 231 -26.70 -6.20 4.27
N LEU A 232 -25.98 -6.35 5.40
CA LEU A 232 -26.54 -6.16 6.74
C LEU A 232 -27.04 -4.73 6.97
N GLN A 233 -26.29 -3.72 6.52
CA GLN A 233 -26.73 -2.31 6.63
C GLN A 233 -27.96 -2.01 5.76
N LYS A 234 -28.05 -2.59 4.56
CA LYS A 234 -29.27 -2.48 3.72
C LYS A 234 -30.48 -3.18 4.36
N GLN A 235 -30.31 -4.34 5.00
CA GLN A 235 -31.39 -5.00 5.75
C GLN A 235 -31.84 -4.20 6.97
N ASN A 236 -30.92 -3.58 7.71
CA ASN A 236 -31.27 -2.73 8.85
C ASN A 236 -32.02 -1.45 8.45
N ASN A 237 -31.70 -0.85 7.30
CA ASN A 237 -32.44 0.32 6.78
C ASN A 237 -33.87 -0.04 6.28
N ILE A 238 -34.09 -1.28 5.79
CA ILE A 238 -35.43 -1.75 5.42
C ILE A 238 -36.29 -2.03 6.67
N ASN A 239 -35.70 -2.53 7.76
CA ASN A 239 -36.40 -2.75 9.02
C ASN A 239 -36.77 -1.45 9.77
N MET A 240 -35.96 -0.39 9.62
CA MET A 240 -36.30 0.95 10.11
C MET A 240 -37.45 1.62 9.34
N SER A 241 -37.60 1.32 8.05
CA SER A 241 -38.70 1.85 7.22
C SER A 241 -40.05 1.18 7.48
N ARG A 242 -40.05 -0.04 8.06
CA ARG A 242 -41.28 -0.75 8.49
C ARG A 242 -41.80 -0.33 9.87
N THR A 243 -41.08 0.52 10.62
CA THR A 243 -41.43 0.91 12.00
C THR A 243 -42.10 2.29 12.11
N MET A 244 -42.33 3.00 10.99
CA MET A 244 -42.89 4.37 10.98
C MET A 244 -44.34 4.49 10.48
N TYR A 245 -45.13 3.42 10.48
CA TYR A 245 -46.58 3.49 10.38
C TYR A 245 -47.21 2.36 11.17
N ILE A 246 -47.41 2.53 12.48
CA ILE A 246 -48.54 2.01 13.28
C ILE A 246 -48.42 2.64 14.68
N THR A 247 -49.22 3.69 14.92
CA THR A 247 -49.73 4.03 16.25
C THR A 247 -51.04 4.79 16.08
N ASN A 248 -52.14 4.04 16.00
CA ASN A 248 -53.29 4.20 16.89
C ASN A 248 -54.43 3.23 16.52
N GLY A 249 -54.70 2.25 17.40
CA GLY A 249 -56.04 1.70 17.59
C GLY A 249 -56.24 0.18 17.42
N LYS A 250 -56.18 -0.54 18.55
CA LYS A 250 -56.87 -1.81 18.92
C LYS A 250 -56.51 -3.13 18.18
N ILE A 251 -56.32 -4.17 19.00
CA ILE A 251 -56.01 -5.59 18.73
C ILE A 251 -57.32 -6.41 18.89
N PRO A 252 -57.46 -7.69 18.47
CA PRO A 252 -57.04 -8.42 17.25
C PRO A 252 -58.23 -9.08 16.52
N GLU A 253 -58.07 -9.57 15.29
CA GLU A 253 -58.73 -10.82 14.85
C GLU A 253 -58.06 -11.43 13.60
N GLU A 254 -58.32 -12.71 13.41
CA GLU A 254 -57.50 -13.76 12.78
C GLU A 254 -57.41 -13.75 11.24
N SER A 255 -56.45 -14.56 10.77
CA SER A 255 -56.41 -15.28 9.47
C SER A 255 -55.97 -14.52 8.21
N ASN A 256 -54.73 -14.76 7.76
CA ASN A 256 -54.48 -15.75 6.69
C ASN A 256 -53.01 -15.75 6.26
N GLU A 257 -52.44 -16.95 6.27
CA GLU A 257 -51.15 -17.29 5.67
C GLU A 257 -51.16 -17.00 4.17
N VAL A 258 -50.21 -16.19 3.71
CA VAL A 258 -49.64 -16.33 2.36
C VAL A 258 -48.12 -16.27 2.51
N LYS A 259 -47.50 -17.44 2.67
CA LYS A 259 -46.07 -17.63 2.46
C LYS A 259 -45.76 -17.35 0.99
N SER A 260 -45.21 -16.17 0.69
CA SER A 260 -44.51 -15.94 -0.57
C SER A 260 -43.12 -16.53 -0.45
N THR A 261 -43.02 -17.80 -0.83
CA THR A 261 -41.80 -18.55 -1.10
C THR A 261 -41.05 -17.86 -2.23
N TYR A 262 -40.01 -17.07 -1.91
CA TYR A 262 -38.89 -16.87 -2.82
C TYR A 262 -37.72 -17.62 -2.22
N ALA A 263 -37.58 -18.86 -2.71
CA ALA A 263 -36.42 -19.68 -2.51
C ALA A 263 -35.19 -18.91 -2.99
N PHE A 264 -34.22 -18.71 -2.11
CA PHE A 264 -32.85 -18.55 -2.53
C PHE A 264 -32.45 -19.89 -3.15
N GLU A 265 -32.30 -19.91 -4.47
CA GLU A 265 -31.43 -20.89 -5.11
C GLU A 265 -30.01 -20.55 -4.64
N GLU A 266 -29.57 -21.27 -3.61
CA GLU A 266 -28.16 -21.46 -3.32
C GLU A 266 -27.56 -22.15 -4.54
N GLU A 267 -27.11 -21.36 -5.52
CA GLU A 267 -26.13 -21.86 -6.47
C GLU A 267 -24.83 -22.07 -5.67
N ASP A 268 -24.46 -23.36 -5.57
CA ASP A 268 -23.18 -23.90 -5.11
C ASP A 268 -21.97 -23.14 -5.73
N GLU A 269 -21.60 -21.99 -5.18
CA GLU A 269 -20.25 -21.47 -5.29
C GLU A 269 -19.46 -21.99 -4.09
N ASN A 270 -18.75 -23.11 -4.31
CA ASN A 270 -17.70 -23.68 -3.48
C ASN A 270 -17.28 -22.77 -2.31
N GLU A 271 -17.62 -23.15 -1.08
CA GLU A 271 -16.90 -22.73 0.11
C GLU A 271 -15.43 -23.18 -0.05
N GLU A 272 -14.61 -22.41 -0.78
CA GLU A 272 -13.16 -22.51 -0.70
C GLU A 272 -12.80 -22.29 0.77
N GLU A 273 -12.46 -23.36 1.47
CA GLU A 273 -11.93 -23.33 2.84
C GLU A 273 -11.02 -22.12 2.99
N VAL A 274 -11.37 -21.24 3.92
CA VAL A 274 -10.69 -19.99 4.22
C VAL A 274 -9.28 -20.32 4.73
N LEU A 275 -8.34 -20.53 3.79
CA LEU A 275 -6.94 -20.85 4.07
C LEU A 275 -6.34 -19.74 4.94
N SER A 276 -6.00 -20.08 6.18
CA SER A 276 -5.30 -19.19 7.10
C SER A 276 -3.85 -19.04 6.68
N VAL A 277 -3.21 -17.93 7.09
CA VAL A 277 -1.76 -17.69 6.89
C VAL A 277 -0.94 -18.85 7.47
N GLN A 278 -1.44 -19.49 8.54
CA GLN A 278 -0.83 -20.64 9.20
C GLN A 278 -0.93 -21.95 8.39
N ASP A 279 -1.93 -22.06 7.51
CA ASP A 279 -2.11 -23.23 6.63
C ASP A 279 -1.20 -23.16 5.40
N LEU A 280 -0.75 -21.95 5.04
CA LEU A 280 0.05 -21.66 3.86
C LEU A 280 1.57 -21.60 4.16
N VAL A 281 1.97 -21.31 5.40
CA VAL A 281 3.37 -21.06 5.77
C VAL A 281 3.70 -21.67 7.13
N ASP A 282 4.76 -22.48 7.19
CA ASP A 282 5.33 -22.99 8.44
C ASP A 282 6.27 -21.95 9.07
N PHE A 283 5.83 -21.35 10.19
CA PHE A 283 6.63 -20.37 10.96
C PHE A 283 7.61 -21.00 11.95
N SER A 284 7.61 -22.33 12.11
CA SER A 284 8.50 -23.05 13.04
C SER A 284 9.98 -22.68 12.90
N PRO A 285 10.54 -22.47 11.70
CA PRO A 285 11.94 -22.05 11.55
C PRO A 285 12.26 -20.70 12.23
N VAL A 286 11.34 -19.72 12.17
CA VAL A 286 11.53 -18.41 12.80
C VAL A 286 11.52 -18.55 14.31
N TYR A 287 10.53 -19.25 14.86
CA TYR A 287 10.43 -19.45 16.30
C TYR A 287 11.61 -20.24 16.83
N ARG A 288 12.04 -21.30 16.12
CA ARG A 288 13.20 -22.11 16.50
C ARG A 288 14.48 -21.27 16.53
N CYS A 289 14.72 -20.43 15.51
CA CYS A 289 15.86 -19.51 15.50
C CYS A 289 15.79 -18.50 16.64
N LEU A 290 14.64 -17.85 16.84
CA LEU A 290 14.46 -16.88 17.92
C LEU A 290 14.76 -17.50 19.28
N HIS A 291 14.23 -18.69 19.55
CA HIS A 291 14.48 -19.41 20.80
C HIS A 291 15.94 -19.85 20.96
N ILE A 292 16.60 -20.34 19.90
CA ILE A 292 18.01 -20.74 19.94
C ILE A 292 18.90 -19.53 20.24
N TYR A 293 18.70 -18.41 19.53
CA TYR A 293 19.51 -17.21 19.72
C TYR A 293 19.26 -16.53 21.07
N SER A 294 18.03 -16.55 21.58
CA SER A 294 17.71 -16.07 22.92
C SER A 294 18.39 -16.94 24.00
N PHE A 295 18.39 -18.28 23.85
CA PHE A 295 19.11 -19.18 24.76
C PHE A 295 20.63 -18.95 24.76
N LEU A 296 21.20 -18.58 23.61
CA LEU A 296 22.63 -18.30 23.47
C LEU A 296 23.03 -16.88 23.91
N GLY A 297 22.07 -16.01 24.22
CA GLY A 297 22.32 -14.61 24.60
C GLY A 297 22.62 -13.68 23.42
N ASP A 298 22.44 -14.14 22.18
CA ASP A 298 22.77 -13.43 20.93
C ASP A 298 21.52 -12.90 20.20
N GLU A 299 20.41 -12.67 20.91
CA GLU A 299 19.11 -12.30 20.34
C GLU A 299 19.17 -11.08 19.42
N GLU A 300 19.90 -10.03 19.82
CA GLU A 300 20.07 -8.80 19.04
C GLU A 300 20.69 -9.06 17.66
N THR A 301 21.59 -10.04 17.53
CA THR A 301 22.20 -10.38 16.24
C THR A 301 21.19 -10.99 15.27
N PHE A 302 20.31 -11.86 15.78
CA PHE A 302 19.24 -12.47 15.01
C PHE A 302 18.17 -11.45 14.63
N GLU A 303 17.74 -10.61 15.57
CA GLU A 303 16.78 -9.53 15.29
C GLU A 303 17.29 -8.63 14.17
N ASN A 304 18.54 -8.17 14.27
CA ASN A 304 19.15 -7.31 13.27
C ASN A 304 19.26 -8.00 11.90
N TYR A 305 19.63 -9.29 11.88
CA TYR A 305 19.67 -10.06 10.64
C TYR A 305 18.29 -10.19 10.00
N TYR A 306 17.29 -10.62 10.77
CA TYR A 306 15.92 -10.82 10.31
C TYR A 306 15.35 -9.51 9.76
N ARG A 307 15.37 -8.42 10.54
CA ARG A 307 14.87 -7.10 10.14
C ARG A 307 15.58 -6.56 8.90
N LYS A 308 16.89 -6.79 8.76
CA LYS A 308 17.67 -6.38 7.58
C LYS A 308 17.28 -7.15 6.32
N GLN A 309 17.05 -8.47 6.43
CA GLN A 309 16.60 -9.28 5.28
C GLN A 309 15.17 -8.95 4.88
N ARG A 310 14.24 -8.82 5.84
CA ARG A 310 12.86 -8.43 5.56
C ARG A 310 12.76 -7.03 4.95
N LYS A 311 13.58 -6.06 5.38
CA LYS A 311 13.68 -4.73 4.74
C LYS A 311 14.17 -4.80 3.29
N LYS A 312 15.05 -5.75 2.94
CA LYS A 312 15.45 -6.00 1.54
C LYS A 312 14.33 -6.63 0.73
N GLN A 313 13.63 -7.62 1.28
CA GLN A 313 12.50 -8.27 0.61
C GLN A 313 11.34 -7.29 0.38
N ALA A 314 11.01 -6.43 1.35
CA ALA A 314 10.05 -5.35 1.19
C ALA A 314 10.40 -4.46 -0.01
N ARG A 315 11.67 -4.08 -0.15
CA ARG A 315 12.11 -3.25 -1.29
C ARG A 315 11.94 -3.93 -2.64
N LEU A 316 12.02 -5.26 -2.71
CA LEU A 316 11.80 -6.04 -3.93
C LEU A 316 10.32 -6.15 -4.28
N VAL A 317 9.47 -6.43 -3.28
CA VAL A 317 8.01 -6.52 -3.44
C VAL A 317 7.41 -5.18 -3.92
N LEU A 318 8.01 -4.06 -3.50
CA LEU A 318 7.56 -2.72 -3.90
C LEU A 318 7.94 -2.32 -5.33
N GLN A 319 8.77 -3.11 -6.04
CA GLN A 319 9.13 -2.81 -7.42
C GLN A 319 7.97 -3.19 -8.36
N PRO A 320 7.44 -2.23 -9.16
CA PRO A 320 6.38 -2.54 -10.10
C PRO A 320 6.88 -3.46 -11.22
N GLN A 321 6.00 -4.34 -11.70
CA GLN A 321 6.28 -5.13 -12.90
C GLN A 321 6.25 -4.23 -14.15
N PRO A 322 7.05 -4.55 -15.19
CA PRO A 322 6.92 -3.86 -16.48
C PRO A 322 5.48 -4.00 -16.99
N ASN A 323 4.92 -2.93 -17.55
CA ASN A 323 3.56 -2.85 -18.09
C ASN A 323 2.43 -3.06 -17.07
N MET A 324 2.69 -2.90 -15.77
CA MET A 324 1.63 -2.95 -14.74
C MET A 324 0.44 -2.01 -15.02
N HIS A 325 0.68 -0.88 -15.68
CA HIS A 325 -0.35 0.13 -15.99
C HIS A 325 -1.26 -0.23 -17.17
N GLU A 326 -0.99 -1.33 -17.89
CA GLU A 326 -1.79 -1.73 -19.06
C GLU A 326 -2.96 -2.65 -18.69
N THR A 327 -2.88 -3.36 -17.56
CA THR A 327 -3.86 -4.39 -17.20
C THR A 327 -4.22 -4.37 -15.72
N VAL A 328 -5.48 -4.71 -15.42
CA VAL A 328 -6.00 -4.86 -14.05
C VAL A 328 -5.22 -5.92 -13.26
N ASP A 329 -4.88 -7.02 -13.92
CA ASP A 329 -4.14 -8.12 -13.30
C ASP A 329 -2.74 -7.72 -12.85
N GLY A 330 -2.10 -6.79 -13.57
CA GLY A 330 -0.83 -6.19 -13.17
C GLY A 330 -0.96 -5.50 -11.80
N TYR A 331 -1.96 -4.63 -11.64
CA TYR A 331 -2.23 -3.98 -10.36
C TYR A 331 -2.64 -4.95 -9.26
N ARG A 332 -3.50 -5.93 -9.57
CA ARG A 332 -3.92 -6.97 -8.62
C ARG A 332 -2.72 -7.71 -8.04
N ARG A 333 -1.82 -8.22 -8.90
CA ARG A 333 -0.60 -8.91 -8.48
C ARG A 333 0.31 -8.03 -7.64
N TYR A 334 0.46 -6.76 -8.01
CA TYR A 334 1.26 -5.80 -7.24
C TYR A 334 0.72 -5.60 -5.83
N PHE A 335 -0.58 -5.35 -5.68
CA PHE A 335 -1.22 -5.20 -4.37
C PHE A 335 -1.19 -6.49 -3.55
N SER A 336 -1.50 -7.64 -4.15
CA SER A 336 -1.48 -8.93 -3.45
C SER A 336 -0.08 -9.27 -2.90
N GLN A 337 0.99 -9.01 -3.64
CA GLN A 337 2.36 -9.22 -3.11
C GLN A 337 2.66 -8.33 -1.90
N ILE A 338 2.23 -7.06 -1.93
CA ILE A 338 2.44 -6.12 -0.82
C ILE A 338 1.61 -6.54 0.40
N VAL A 339 0.32 -6.82 0.23
CA VAL A 339 -0.56 -7.27 1.32
C VAL A 339 0.02 -8.53 1.95
N GLY A 340 0.36 -9.54 1.14
CA GLY A 340 0.90 -10.79 1.67
C GLY A 340 2.21 -10.60 2.45
N PHE A 341 3.05 -9.63 2.07
CA PHE A 341 4.24 -9.29 2.84
C PHE A 341 3.86 -8.73 4.23
N PHE A 342 2.95 -7.75 4.30
CA PHE A 342 2.57 -7.10 5.56
C PHE A 342 1.70 -7.98 6.45
N VAL A 343 0.87 -8.87 5.89
CA VAL A 343 0.11 -9.88 6.66
C VAL A 343 1.06 -10.85 7.37
N VAL A 344 2.15 -11.25 6.71
CA VAL A 344 3.18 -12.09 7.34
C VAL A 344 3.91 -11.35 8.46
N GLU A 345 4.24 -10.07 8.28
CA GLU A 345 4.86 -9.26 9.34
C GLU A 345 3.91 -9.04 10.52
N ASP A 346 2.62 -8.80 10.26
CA ASP A 346 1.60 -8.64 11.30
C ASP A 346 1.42 -9.94 12.10
N HIS A 347 1.42 -11.10 11.45
CA HIS A 347 1.39 -12.39 12.12
C HIS A 347 2.61 -12.57 13.06
N ILE A 348 3.81 -12.23 12.58
CA ILE A 348 5.04 -12.35 13.36
C ILE A 348 5.03 -11.35 14.53
N LEU A 349 4.55 -10.12 14.34
CA LEU A 349 4.38 -9.11 15.38
C LEU A 349 3.51 -9.61 16.55
N HIS A 350 2.43 -10.33 16.25
CA HIS A 350 1.52 -10.84 17.29
C HIS A 350 2.03 -12.13 17.97
N VAL A 351 2.77 -12.98 17.26
CA VAL A 351 3.22 -14.27 17.81
C VAL A 351 4.60 -14.18 18.48
N THR A 352 5.49 -13.30 18.02
CA THR A 352 6.84 -13.16 18.59
C THR A 352 6.91 -12.02 19.58
N GLN A 353 7.44 -12.28 20.78
CA GLN A 353 7.73 -11.22 21.76
C GLN A 353 9.09 -10.60 21.41
N GLY A 354 9.11 -9.43 20.78
CA GLY A 354 10.32 -8.60 20.61
C GLY A 354 10.96 -8.59 19.22
N LEU A 355 10.87 -9.69 18.45
CA LEU A 355 11.52 -9.80 17.14
C LEU A 355 11.07 -8.70 16.16
N VAL A 356 9.75 -8.47 16.08
CA VAL A 356 9.12 -7.41 15.31
C VAL A 356 8.35 -6.53 16.28
N THR A 357 8.59 -5.22 16.26
CA THR A 357 7.88 -4.26 17.12
C THR A 357 6.90 -3.43 16.28
N LYS A 358 5.88 -2.87 16.92
CA LYS A 358 4.93 -1.99 16.24
C LYS A 358 5.64 -0.80 15.58
N ALA A 359 6.60 -0.19 16.27
CA ALA A 359 7.42 0.90 15.74
C ALA A 359 8.22 0.50 14.48
N TYR A 360 8.82 -0.70 14.46
CA TYR A 360 9.51 -1.20 13.28
C TYR A 360 8.56 -1.40 12.09
N THR A 361 7.39 -2.00 12.36
CA THR A 361 6.38 -2.26 11.33
C THR A 361 5.82 -0.96 10.76
N ASP A 362 5.61 0.06 11.61
CA ASP A 362 5.22 1.40 11.21
C ASP A 362 6.29 2.10 10.35
N GLU A 363 7.58 1.99 10.69
CA GLU A 363 8.67 2.54 9.86
C GLU A 363 8.70 1.85 8.48
N LEU A 364 8.56 0.52 8.47
CA LEU A 364 8.55 -0.28 7.25
C LEU A 364 7.36 0.07 6.35
N TRP A 365 6.17 0.21 6.96
CA TRP A 365 4.96 0.62 6.26
C TRP A 365 5.06 2.05 5.72
N ASN A 366 5.57 3.02 6.49
CA ASN A 366 5.75 4.39 6.01
C ASN A 366 6.68 4.49 4.79
N MET A 367 7.75 3.69 4.78
CA MET A 367 8.66 3.57 3.63
C MET A 367 7.96 2.93 2.43
N ALA A 368 7.20 1.85 2.66
CA ALA A 368 6.43 1.17 1.63
C ALA A 368 5.35 2.08 1.03
N LEU A 369 4.51 2.68 1.87
CA LEU A 369 3.44 3.59 1.50
C LEU A 369 3.95 4.77 0.65
N SER A 370 5.08 5.37 1.03
CA SER A 370 5.68 6.46 0.26
C SER A 370 6.12 6.00 -1.15
N LYS A 371 6.64 4.78 -1.28
CA LYS A 371 6.96 4.18 -2.58
C LYS A 371 5.72 3.79 -3.39
N ILE A 372 4.73 3.19 -2.76
CA ILE A 372 3.46 2.79 -3.39
C ILE A 372 2.78 4.02 -3.98
N ILE A 373 2.68 5.11 -3.21
CA ILE A 373 2.10 6.37 -3.70
C ILE A 373 2.87 6.90 -4.91
N ALA A 374 4.20 6.88 -4.87
CA ALA A 374 5.02 7.34 -6.00
C ALA A 374 4.81 6.48 -7.26
N VAL A 375 4.77 5.15 -7.11
CA VAL A 375 4.52 4.20 -8.20
C VAL A 375 3.12 4.39 -8.78
N LEU A 376 2.09 4.44 -7.93
CA LEU A 376 0.70 4.61 -8.36
C LEU A 376 0.48 5.95 -9.04
N ARG A 377 1.04 7.04 -8.54
CA ARG A 377 0.95 8.37 -9.19
C ARG A 377 1.60 8.37 -10.57
N ALA A 378 2.76 7.73 -10.71
CA ALA A 378 3.43 7.62 -12.01
C ALA A 378 2.62 6.74 -12.98
N HIS A 379 2.18 5.55 -12.54
CA HIS A 379 1.47 4.60 -13.39
C HIS A 379 0.05 5.06 -13.73
N SER A 380 -0.67 5.73 -12.82
CA SER A 380 -1.99 6.28 -13.10
C SER A 380 -1.91 7.33 -14.21
N SER A 381 -0.85 8.16 -14.25
CA SER A 381 -0.66 9.23 -15.25
C SER A 381 -0.66 8.73 -16.70
N TYR A 382 -0.28 7.47 -16.93
CA TYR A 382 -0.27 6.82 -18.25
C TYR A 382 -1.62 6.20 -18.63
N CYS A 383 -2.53 6.00 -17.68
CA CYS A 383 -3.84 5.43 -17.96
C CYS A 383 -4.72 6.44 -18.72
N THR A 384 -5.10 6.06 -19.94
CA THR A 384 -5.99 6.85 -20.81
C THR A 384 -7.39 6.24 -20.91
N ASP A 385 -7.60 5.05 -20.35
CA ASP A 385 -8.90 4.39 -20.32
C ASP A 385 -9.62 4.68 -18.99
N PRO A 386 -10.80 5.33 -19.01
CA PRO A 386 -11.60 5.55 -17.81
C PRO A 386 -11.94 4.26 -17.05
N ASP A 387 -12.22 3.17 -17.76
CA ASP A 387 -12.68 1.93 -17.14
C ASP A 387 -11.55 1.29 -16.31
N LEU A 388 -10.34 1.23 -16.87
CA LEU A 388 -9.14 0.80 -16.15
C LEU A 388 -8.83 1.68 -14.91
N VAL A 389 -9.02 3.00 -15.00
CA VAL A 389 -8.80 3.91 -13.87
C VAL A 389 -9.82 3.67 -12.75
N LEU A 390 -11.06 3.35 -13.09
CA LEU A 390 -12.09 2.99 -12.13
C LEU A 390 -11.79 1.66 -11.44
N GLU A 391 -11.35 0.65 -12.20
CA GLU A 391 -10.91 -0.63 -11.65
C GLU A 391 -9.69 -0.48 -10.75
N LEU A 392 -8.71 0.35 -11.13
CA LEU A 392 -7.57 0.72 -10.30
C LEU A 392 -8.04 1.36 -8.98
N LYS A 393 -8.97 2.31 -9.04
CA LYS A 393 -9.56 2.93 -7.84
C LYS A 393 -10.21 1.89 -6.94
N ASN A 394 -10.98 0.95 -7.49
CA ASN A 394 -11.61 -0.12 -6.70
C ASN A 394 -10.56 -1.04 -6.06
N LEU A 395 -9.49 -1.40 -6.78
CA LEU A 395 -8.38 -2.18 -6.23
C LEU A 395 -7.65 -1.44 -5.11
N ILE A 396 -7.40 -0.13 -5.24
CA ILE A 396 -6.77 0.68 -4.19
C ILE A 396 -7.66 0.73 -2.94
N VAL A 397 -8.98 0.85 -3.11
CA VAL A 397 -9.93 0.82 -1.98
C VAL A 397 -9.88 -0.54 -1.28
N VAL A 398 -9.96 -1.66 -2.01
CA VAL A 398 -9.84 -3.00 -1.42
C VAL A 398 -8.49 -3.18 -0.72
N PHE A 399 -7.41 -2.71 -1.33
CA PHE A 399 -6.06 -2.74 -0.75
C PHE A 399 -5.99 -1.93 0.56
N ALA A 400 -6.55 -0.72 0.58
CA ALA A 400 -6.61 0.13 1.77
C ALA A 400 -7.46 -0.50 2.88
N ASP A 401 -8.66 -0.99 2.56
CA ASP A 401 -9.56 -1.63 3.51
C ASP A 401 -8.92 -2.89 4.12
N THR A 402 -8.26 -3.72 3.30
CA THR A 402 -7.58 -4.94 3.76
C THR A 402 -6.52 -4.59 4.80
N LEU A 403 -5.65 -3.62 4.50
CA LEU A 403 -4.58 -3.21 5.42
C LEU A 403 -5.09 -2.45 6.64
N GLN A 404 -6.20 -1.72 6.52
CA GLN A 404 -6.88 -1.10 7.65
C GLN A 404 -7.41 -2.17 8.62
N GLY A 405 -7.87 -3.32 8.12
CA GLY A 405 -8.25 -4.49 8.94
C GLY A 405 -7.10 -5.01 9.81
N TYR A 406 -5.85 -4.93 9.33
CA TYR A 406 -4.63 -5.25 10.08
C TYR A 406 -4.07 -4.04 10.85
N SER A 407 -4.87 -2.99 11.08
CA SER A 407 -4.50 -1.79 11.85
C SER A 407 -3.38 -0.92 11.24
N PHE A 408 -3.11 -1.01 9.93
CA PHE A 408 -2.17 -0.10 9.25
C PHE A 408 -2.83 1.23 8.87
N PRO A 409 -2.10 2.37 8.95
CA PRO A 409 -2.64 3.67 8.56
C PRO A 409 -2.69 3.84 7.04
N VAL A 410 -3.88 4.08 6.48
CA VAL A 410 -4.13 4.12 5.03
C VAL A 410 -4.61 5.47 4.48
N ASN A 411 -4.74 6.51 5.31
CA ASN A 411 -5.30 7.82 4.91
C ASN A 411 -4.63 8.44 3.68
N ARG A 412 -3.30 8.29 3.56
CA ARG A 412 -2.55 8.83 2.40
C ARG A 412 -2.90 8.15 1.06
N LEU A 413 -3.46 6.93 1.09
CA LEU A 413 -3.97 6.26 -0.11
C LEU A 413 -5.28 6.91 -0.59
N PHE A 414 -6.13 7.34 0.34
CA PHE A 414 -7.34 8.09 0.01
C PHE A 414 -7.03 9.49 -0.52
N ASP A 415 -5.98 10.15 0.01
CA ASP A 415 -5.47 11.41 -0.56
C ASP A 415 -5.06 11.22 -2.03
N LEU A 416 -4.33 10.15 -2.33
CA LEU A 416 -3.94 9.79 -3.70
C LEU A 416 -5.16 9.50 -4.59
N LEU A 417 -6.20 8.84 -4.07
CA LEU A 417 -7.43 8.61 -4.84
C LEU A 417 -8.10 9.93 -5.27
N PHE A 418 -7.97 11.01 -4.50
CA PHE A 418 -8.45 12.34 -4.93
C PHE A 418 -7.59 12.92 -6.06
N GLU A 419 -6.28 12.70 -6.06
CA GLU A 419 -5.43 13.09 -7.18
C GLU A 419 -5.77 12.29 -8.45
N ILE A 420 -5.97 10.97 -8.33
CA ILE A 420 -6.36 10.09 -9.43
C ILE A 420 -7.74 10.45 -9.97
N ARG A 421 -8.67 10.91 -9.12
CA ARG A 421 -9.99 11.40 -9.53
C ARG A 421 -9.89 12.55 -10.52
N ASP A 422 -9.04 13.53 -10.24
CA ASP A 422 -8.92 14.70 -11.09
C ASP A 422 -8.38 14.29 -12.46
N GLN A 423 -7.47 13.32 -12.48
CA GLN A 423 -7.01 12.68 -13.71
C GLN A 423 -8.13 11.90 -14.43
N TYR A 424 -8.93 11.12 -13.71
CA TYR A 424 -10.09 10.39 -14.26
C TYR A 424 -11.08 11.36 -14.93
N ASN A 425 -11.39 12.48 -14.27
CA ASN A 425 -12.25 13.51 -14.83
C ASN A 425 -11.66 14.11 -16.11
N GLU A 426 -10.36 14.38 -16.18
CA GLU A 426 -9.70 14.84 -17.40
C GLU A 426 -9.79 13.81 -18.54
N THR A 427 -9.63 12.52 -18.24
CA THR A 427 -9.80 11.44 -19.22
C THR A 427 -11.24 11.33 -19.70
N LEU A 428 -12.24 11.43 -18.81
CA LEU A 428 -13.65 11.48 -19.18
C LEU A 428 -13.95 12.68 -20.09
N LEU A 429 -13.43 13.87 -19.75
CA LEU A 429 -13.64 15.07 -20.56
C LEU A 429 -13.10 14.92 -21.97
N LYS A 430 -11.97 14.21 -22.17
CA LYS A 430 -11.44 13.89 -23.50
C LYS A 430 -12.34 12.91 -24.27
N LYS A 431 -12.79 11.83 -23.63
CA LYS A 431 -13.70 10.87 -24.27
C LYS A 431 -15.04 11.52 -24.67
N TRP A 432 -15.59 12.40 -23.83
CA TRP A 432 -16.85 13.10 -24.10
C TRP A 432 -16.68 14.23 -25.14
N ALA A 433 -15.47 14.79 -25.30
CA ALA A 433 -15.17 15.66 -26.43
C ALA A 433 -15.31 14.94 -27.78
N GLY A 434 -14.96 13.65 -27.83
CA GLY A 434 -15.19 12.79 -29.00
C GLY A 434 -16.67 12.57 -29.24
N VAL A 435 -17.40 12.13 -28.20
CA VAL A 435 -18.85 11.87 -28.28
C VAL A 435 -19.64 13.11 -28.73
N PHE A 436 -19.35 14.30 -28.18
CA PHE A 436 -20.02 15.52 -28.61
C PHE A 436 -19.71 15.89 -30.06
N ARG A 437 -18.48 15.64 -30.52
CA ARG A 437 -18.11 15.89 -31.92
C ARG A 437 -18.89 14.99 -32.87
N GLU A 438 -19.01 13.71 -32.55
CA GLU A 438 -19.82 12.74 -33.32
C GLU A 438 -21.28 13.19 -33.37
N ILE A 439 -21.87 13.58 -32.23
CA ILE A 439 -23.25 14.10 -32.19
C ILE A 439 -23.43 15.31 -33.11
N PHE A 440 -22.48 16.26 -33.13
CA PHE A 440 -22.56 17.43 -34.01
C PHE A 440 -22.25 17.14 -35.48
N GLU A 441 -21.58 16.04 -35.79
CA GLU A 441 -21.32 15.60 -37.16
C GLU A 441 -22.51 14.82 -37.75
N GLU A 442 -23.24 14.07 -36.91
CA GLU A 442 -24.45 13.36 -37.29
C GLU A 442 -25.72 14.25 -37.33
N ASP A 443 -25.71 15.37 -36.60
CA ASP A 443 -26.87 16.27 -36.51
C ASP A 443 -27.14 16.98 -37.84
N ASN A 444 -28.40 16.91 -38.28
CA ASN A 444 -28.85 17.56 -39.50
C ASN A 444 -29.24 19.04 -39.30
N CYS A 445 -29.04 19.57 -38.08
CA CYS A 445 -29.36 20.95 -37.69
C CYS A 445 -30.76 21.39 -38.15
N SER A 446 -31.77 20.51 -37.99
CA SER A 446 -33.15 20.80 -38.34
C SER A 446 -34.14 20.49 -37.20
N PRO A 447 -35.30 21.17 -37.15
CA PRO A 447 -36.36 20.88 -36.16
C PRO A 447 -36.82 19.41 -36.23
N ILE A 448 -36.96 18.74 -35.09
CA ILE A 448 -37.33 17.33 -35.05
C ILE A 448 -38.80 17.14 -35.46
N PRO A 449 -39.11 16.43 -36.57
CA PRO A 449 -40.47 16.10 -36.94
C PRO A 449 -41.00 14.92 -36.11
N VAL A 450 -42.29 14.96 -35.79
CA VAL A 450 -42.97 13.94 -35.01
C VAL A 450 -44.29 13.60 -35.69
N ALA A 451 -44.38 12.39 -36.22
CA ALA A 451 -45.56 11.93 -36.95
C ALA A 451 -46.66 11.45 -36.01
N ASN A 452 -46.31 10.81 -34.90
CA ASN A 452 -47.24 10.08 -34.03
C ASN A 452 -47.01 10.37 -32.53
N GLU A 453 -47.99 10.03 -31.69
CA GLU A 453 -47.88 10.19 -30.22
C GLU A 453 -46.78 9.32 -29.60
N GLU A 454 -46.48 8.16 -30.19
CA GLU A 454 -45.40 7.27 -29.73
C GLU A 454 -44.02 7.93 -29.88
N GLU A 455 -43.74 8.53 -31.04
CA GLU A 455 -42.51 9.28 -31.30
C GLU A 455 -42.38 10.50 -30.36
N TYR A 456 -43.49 11.18 -30.08
CA TYR A 456 -43.53 12.27 -29.11
C TYR A 456 -43.11 11.80 -27.71
N LYS A 457 -43.69 10.69 -27.23
CA LYS A 457 -43.34 10.10 -25.92
C LYS A 457 -41.88 9.68 -25.84
N ILE A 458 -41.32 9.11 -26.91
CA ILE A 458 -39.89 8.75 -26.96
C ILE A 458 -39.00 9.98 -26.76
N ILE A 459 -39.29 11.09 -27.45
CA ILE A 459 -38.47 12.31 -27.34
C ILE A 459 -38.60 12.94 -25.95
N ILE A 460 -39.83 13.02 -25.41
CA ILE A 460 -40.09 13.56 -24.06
C ILE A 460 -39.42 12.68 -22.96
N SER A 461 -39.35 11.37 -23.16
CA SER A 461 -38.64 10.48 -22.21
C SER A 461 -37.13 10.73 -22.19
N LYS A 462 -36.57 11.21 -23.31
CA LYS A 462 -35.14 11.52 -23.47
C LYS A 462 -34.82 12.92 -22.97
N PHE A 463 -35.69 13.90 -23.24
CA PHE A 463 -35.49 15.30 -22.88
C PHE A 463 -36.77 15.90 -22.30
N PRO A 464 -36.75 16.39 -21.05
CA PRO A 464 -37.92 16.98 -20.43
C PRO A 464 -38.21 18.35 -21.08
N PHE A 465 -39.12 18.36 -22.04
CA PHE A 465 -39.59 19.57 -22.72
C PHE A 465 -41.08 19.79 -22.47
N GLN A 466 -41.46 21.03 -22.14
CA GLN A 466 -42.85 21.41 -21.90
C GLN A 466 -43.17 22.65 -22.73
N ASP A 467 -44.12 22.51 -23.65
CA ASP A 467 -44.63 23.61 -24.47
C ASP A 467 -46.16 23.48 -24.60
N PRO A 468 -46.93 24.32 -23.89
CA PRO A 468 -48.38 24.29 -23.89
C PRO A 468 -49.01 24.51 -25.27
N ASP A 469 -48.30 25.19 -26.17
CA ASP A 469 -48.80 25.47 -27.51
C ASP A 469 -48.54 24.27 -28.41
N LEU A 470 -47.37 23.63 -28.33
CA LEU A 470 -47.08 22.40 -29.07
C LEU A 470 -48.01 21.22 -28.66
N GLU A 471 -48.40 21.15 -27.39
CA GLU A 471 -49.32 20.12 -26.88
C GLU A 471 -50.72 20.21 -27.52
N LYS A 472 -51.23 21.42 -27.79
CA LYS A 472 -52.56 21.66 -28.37
C LYS A 472 -52.68 21.31 -29.86
N HIS A 473 -51.57 21.29 -30.61
CA HIS A 473 -51.61 21.01 -32.05
C HIS A 473 -51.94 19.54 -32.35
N SER A 474 -52.56 19.25 -33.49
CA SER A 474 -52.68 17.88 -34.02
C SER A 474 -51.39 17.44 -34.71
N PHE A 475 -51.17 16.14 -34.81
CA PHE A 475 -50.01 15.60 -35.53
C PHE A 475 -50.13 15.83 -37.05
N PRO A 476 -49.01 15.98 -37.79
CA PRO A 476 -47.61 15.92 -37.34
C PRO A 476 -47.13 17.19 -36.63
N LYS A 477 -46.37 17.02 -35.54
CA LYS A 477 -45.78 18.10 -34.74
C LYS A 477 -44.30 18.28 -35.08
N LYS A 478 -43.73 19.44 -34.75
CA LYS A 478 -42.28 19.67 -34.86
C LYS A 478 -41.74 20.27 -33.56
N PHE A 479 -40.75 19.64 -32.96
CA PHE A 479 -40.02 20.25 -31.86
C PHE A 479 -39.08 21.34 -32.41
N PRO A 480 -38.97 22.51 -31.76
CA PRO A 480 -38.13 23.60 -32.23
C PRO A 480 -36.63 23.29 -32.19
N MET A 481 -36.21 22.36 -31.34
CA MET A 481 -34.83 21.89 -31.23
C MET A 481 -34.51 20.80 -32.26
N SER A 482 -33.22 20.61 -32.53
CA SER A 482 -32.70 19.48 -33.31
C SER A 482 -32.37 18.27 -32.44
N GLN A 483 -32.04 17.13 -33.08
CA GLN A 483 -31.71 15.89 -32.38
C GLN A 483 -30.48 16.03 -31.48
N SER A 484 -29.54 16.94 -31.76
CA SER A 484 -28.36 17.12 -30.90
C SER A 484 -28.72 17.48 -29.45
N VAL A 485 -29.81 18.22 -29.20
CA VAL A 485 -30.17 18.67 -27.84
C VAL A 485 -30.53 17.50 -26.91
N PRO A 486 -31.49 16.62 -27.23
CA PRO A 486 -31.75 15.42 -26.42
C PRO A 486 -30.54 14.50 -26.26
N HIS A 487 -29.74 14.32 -27.32
CA HIS A 487 -28.56 13.44 -27.26
C HIS A 487 -27.49 14.02 -26.33
N ILE A 488 -27.17 15.33 -26.43
CA ILE A 488 -26.24 16.01 -25.52
C ILE A 488 -26.75 15.91 -24.08
N TYR A 489 -28.04 16.13 -23.82
CA TYR A 489 -28.61 16.03 -22.48
C TYR A 489 -28.41 14.64 -21.87
N ILE A 490 -28.67 13.57 -22.63
CA ILE A 490 -28.41 12.18 -22.20
C ILE A 490 -26.92 11.98 -21.91
N GLN A 491 -26.03 12.39 -22.81
CA GLN A 491 -24.59 12.20 -22.62
C GLN A 491 -24.02 12.97 -21.44
N VAL A 492 -24.59 14.14 -21.10
CA VAL A 492 -24.24 14.86 -19.87
C VAL A 492 -24.72 14.11 -18.63
N LYS A 493 -25.91 13.47 -18.67
CA LYS A 493 -26.34 12.59 -17.57
C LYS A 493 -25.44 11.36 -17.41
N GLU A 494 -25.04 10.73 -18.50
CA GLU A 494 -24.07 9.62 -18.48
C GLU A 494 -22.71 10.04 -17.92
N PHE A 495 -22.25 11.24 -18.26
CA PHE A 495 -21.04 11.82 -17.64
C PHE A 495 -21.19 11.96 -16.12
N ILE A 496 -22.32 12.52 -15.67
CA ILE A 496 -22.60 12.70 -14.24
C ILE A 496 -22.60 11.34 -13.53
N TYR A 497 -23.22 10.31 -14.10
CA TYR A 497 -23.18 8.95 -13.56
C TYR A 497 -21.76 8.39 -13.54
N ALA A 498 -20.97 8.56 -14.60
CA ALA A 498 -19.59 8.10 -14.66
C ALA A 498 -18.70 8.79 -13.60
N SER A 499 -18.90 10.10 -13.37
CA SER A 499 -18.23 10.84 -12.28
C SER A 499 -18.71 10.40 -10.90
N LEU A 500 -20.00 10.07 -10.73
CA LEU A 500 -20.55 9.56 -9.47
C LEU A 500 -19.99 8.19 -9.13
N LYS A 501 -19.92 7.27 -10.10
CA LYS A 501 -19.40 5.90 -9.94
C LYS A 501 -17.97 5.89 -9.39
N PHE A 502 -17.16 6.88 -9.75
CA PHE A 502 -15.82 7.03 -9.18
C PHE A 502 -15.87 7.45 -7.70
N SER A 503 -16.80 8.33 -7.35
CA SER A 503 -16.98 8.88 -6.00
C SER A 503 -17.64 7.93 -5.01
N GLU A 504 -18.39 6.94 -5.49
CA GLU A 504 -18.84 5.82 -4.68
C GLU A 504 -17.65 5.17 -3.97
N SER A 505 -17.82 4.74 -2.73
CA SER A 505 -16.77 4.11 -1.90
C SER A 505 -15.60 4.98 -1.43
N LEU A 506 -15.60 6.31 -1.65
CA LEU A 506 -14.57 7.23 -1.12
C LEU A 506 -14.86 7.77 0.30
N HIS A 507 -15.82 7.17 1.03
CA HIS A 507 -16.23 7.56 2.40
C HIS A 507 -16.52 9.06 2.60
N ARG A 508 -16.99 9.77 1.57
CA ARG A 508 -17.35 11.19 1.66
C ARG A 508 -18.80 11.42 2.05
N SER A 509 -19.06 12.60 2.61
CA SER A 509 -20.40 13.12 2.81
C SER A 509 -21.09 13.33 1.46
N SER A 510 -22.40 13.14 1.39
CA SER A 510 -23.18 13.38 0.17
C SER A 510 -22.94 14.79 -0.37
N THR A 511 -22.80 15.79 0.51
CA THR A 511 -22.55 17.20 0.16
C THR A 511 -21.25 17.42 -0.61
N GLU A 512 -20.18 16.70 -0.28
CA GLU A 512 -18.92 16.83 -1.00
C GLU A 512 -18.96 16.16 -2.38
N ILE A 513 -19.70 15.05 -2.50
CA ILE A 513 -19.94 14.37 -3.78
C ILE A 513 -20.73 15.30 -4.71
N ASP A 514 -21.75 15.96 -4.18
CA ASP A 514 -22.64 16.88 -4.87
C ASP A 514 -21.91 18.13 -5.41
N ASP A 515 -21.10 18.79 -4.57
CA ASP A 515 -20.24 19.90 -5.00
C ASP A 515 -19.23 19.47 -6.07
N MET A 516 -18.68 18.27 -5.93
CA MET A 516 -17.74 17.71 -6.90
C MET A 516 -18.40 17.44 -8.24
N LEU A 517 -19.59 16.82 -8.26
CA LEU A 517 -20.35 16.55 -9.49
C LEU A 517 -20.71 17.85 -10.22
N ARG A 518 -21.11 18.89 -9.49
CA ARG A 518 -21.38 20.19 -10.12
C ARG A 518 -20.13 20.83 -10.69
N LYS A 519 -18.98 20.75 -10.00
CA LYS A 519 -17.69 21.24 -10.54
C LYS A 519 -17.26 20.47 -11.80
N SER A 520 -17.32 19.13 -11.81
CA SER A 520 -16.95 18.34 -12.98
C SER A 520 -17.90 18.59 -14.17
N THR A 521 -19.20 18.69 -13.89
CA THR A 521 -20.22 19.01 -14.90
C THR A 521 -20.02 20.42 -15.46
N ASN A 522 -19.68 21.39 -14.61
CA ASN A 522 -19.35 22.74 -15.06
C ASN A 522 -18.15 22.74 -16.00
N LEU A 523 -17.11 21.94 -15.71
CA LEU A 523 -15.95 21.83 -16.58
C LEU A 523 -16.32 21.18 -17.93
N LEU A 524 -17.18 20.15 -17.93
CA LEU A 524 -17.72 19.55 -19.15
C LEU A 524 -18.46 20.58 -20.01
N LEU A 525 -19.35 21.37 -19.41
CA LEU A 525 -20.16 22.35 -20.13
C LEU A 525 -19.31 23.53 -20.64
N THR A 526 -18.54 24.16 -19.74
CA THR A 526 -17.81 25.42 -20.02
C THR A 526 -16.57 25.23 -20.89
N ARG A 527 -15.89 24.08 -20.79
CA ARG A 527 -14.64 23.80 -21.51
C ARG A 527 -14.88 22.89 -22.71
N THR A 528 -15.42 21.69 -22.46
CA THR A 528 -15.49 20.65 -23.49
C THR A 528 -16.62 20.90 -24.49
N LEU A 529 -17.86 21.03 -24.01
CA LEU A 529 -19.02 21.27 -24.88
C LEU A 529 -18.93 22.63 -25.57
N ASN A 530 -18.53 23.69 -24.84
CA ASN A 530 -18.29 25.00 -25.43
C ASN A 530 -17.24 24.96 -26.55
N SER A 531 -16.11 24.27 -26.35
CA SER A 531 -15.10 24.13 -27.39
C SER A 531 -15.66 23.42 -28.63
N CYS A 532 -16.47 22.38 -28.45
CA CYS A 532 -17.14 21.70 -29.57
C CYS A 532 -18.13 22.62 -30.30
N LEU A 533 -18.95 23.39 -29.57
CA LEU A 533 -19.88 24.37 -30.14
C LEU A 533 -19.15 25.49 -30.90
N GLN A 534 -18.07 26.03 -30.35
CA GLN A 534 -17.26 27.07 -31.02
C GLN A 534 -16.62 26.54 -32.30
N ASN A 535 -16.15 25.29 -32.29
CA ASN A 535 -15.63 24.64 -33.49
C ASN A 535 -16.72 24.39 -34.54
N LEU A 536 -17.95 24.08 -34.10
CA LEU A 536 -19.11 23.95 -34.99
C LEU A 536 -19.47 25.29 -35.65
N ILE A 537 -19.59 26.36 -34.87
CA ILE A 537 -19.94 27.71 -35.36
C ILE A 537 -18.91 28.24 -36.36
N LYS A 538 -17.62 27.97 -36.13
CA LYS A 538 -16.52 28.42 -37.00
C LYS A 538 -16.26 27.52 -38.21
N LYS A 539 -17.12 26.53 -38.50
CA LYS A 539 -16.98 25.70 -39.70
C LYS A 539 -17.09 26.58 -40.96
N PRO A 540 -16.18 26.46 -41.95
CA PRO A 540 -16.08 27.39 -43.08
C PRO A 540 -17.34 27.44 -43.96
N HIS A 541 -18.04 26.31 -44.09
CA HIS A 541 -19.22 26.14 -44.95
C HIS A 541 -20.53 26.01 -44.17
N ILE A 542 -20.60 26.53 -42.93
CA ILE A 542 -21.85 26.51 -42.16
C ILE A 542 -22.92 27.40 -42.82
N GLY A 543 -24.14 26.86 -42.94
CA GLY A 543 -25.28 27.55 -43.52
C GLY A 543 -25.97 28.51 -42.53
N LEU A 544 -26.67 29.53 -43.05
CA LEU A 544 -27.45 30.46 -42.22
C LEU A 544 -28.55 29.75 -41.42
N THR A 545 -29.22 28.75 -42.02
CA THR A 545 -30.26 27.95 -41.35
C THR A 545 -29.69 27.09 -40.23
N GLU A 546 -28.47 26.56 -40.40
CA GLU A 546 -27.76 25.78 -39.39
C GLU A 546 -27.37 26.66 -38.20
N LEU A 547 -26.87 27.87 -38.45
CA LEU A 547 -26.57 28.86 -37.40
C LEU A 547 -27.82 29.26 -36.59
N VAL A 548 -28.96 29.46 -37.28
CA VAL A 548 -30.25 29.71 -36.62
C VAL A 548 -30.64 28.54 -35.72
N GLN A 549 -30.52 27.32 -36.21
CA GLN A 549 -30.84 26.13 -35.42
C GLN A 549 -29.90 25.97 -34.22
N ILE A 550 -28.60 26.28 -34.36
CA ILE A 550 -27.65 26.28 -33.24
C ILE A 550 -28.08 27.28 -32.17
N ILE A 551 -28.52 28.49 -32.53
CA ILE A 551 -29.04 29.48 -31.56
C ILE A 551 -30.25 28.92 -30.80
N ILE A 552 -31.18 28.26 -31.49
CA ILE A 552 -32.35 27.63 -30.86
C ILE A 552 -31.89 26.48 -29.93
N ASN A 553 -30.99 25.62 -30.41
CA ASN A 553 -30.44 24.51 -29.64
C ASN A 553 -29.74 24.98 -28.36
N THR A 554 -28.90 26.03 -28.42
CA THR A 554 -28.25 26.61 -27.23
C THR A 554 -29.24 27.18 -26.23
N THR A 555 -30.41 27.64 -26.68
CA THR A 555 -31.48 28.11 -25.78
C THR A 555 -32.12 26.97 -25.01
N HIS A 556 -32.36 25.83 -25.67
CA HIS A 556 -32.87 24.64 -25.00
C HIS A 556 -31.81 23.95 -24.12
N LEU A 557 -30.54 23.94 -24.52
CA LEU A 557 -29.43 23.48 -23.66
C LEU A 557 -29.25 24.36 -22.42
N GLU A 558 -29.47 25.67 -22.54
CA GLU A 558 -29.48 26.59 -21.39
C GLU A 558 -30.61 26.23 -20.40
N GLN A 559 -31.80 25.91 -20.90
CA GLN A 559 -32.91 25.42 -20.06
C GLN A 559 -32.58 24.05 -19.44
N ALA A 560 -31.90 23.18 -20.18
CA ALA A 560 -31.50 21.85 -19.76
C ALA A 560 -30.63 21.86 -18.49
N CYS A 561 -29.84 22.92 -18.28
CA CYS A 561 -29.03 23.08 -17.07
C CYS A 561 -29.86 23.00 -15.78
N LYS A 562 -31.10 23.51 -15.76
CA LYS A 562 -31.97 23.41 -14.58
C LYS A 562 -32.34 21.96 -14.27
N TYR A 563 -32.70 21.20 -15.30
CA TYR A 563 -33.01 19.78 -15.16
C TYR A 563 -31.78 18.96 -14.74
N LEU A 564 -30.58 19.36 -15.16
CA LEU A 564 -29.33 18.73 -14.72
C LEU A 564 -29.01 19.06 -13.25
N GLU A 565 -29.28 20.28 -12.79
CA GLU A 565 -29.14 20.65 -11.37
C GLU A 565 -30.06 19.81 -10.47
N ASP A 566 -31.34 19.67 -10.86
CA ASP A 566 -32.31 18.82 -10.16
C ASP A 566 -31.88 17.35 -10.18
N PHE A 567 -31.39 16.88 -11.32
CA PHE A 567 -30.89 15.51 -11.48
C PHE A 567 -29.71 15.20 -10.55
N ILE A 568 -28.70 16.09 -10.47
CA ILE A 568 -27.57 15.93 -9.55
C ILE A 568 -28.07 15.87 -8.10
N THR A 569 -28.96 16.79 -7.73
CA THR A 569 -29.53 16.90 -6.37
C THR A 569 -30.33 15.64 -5.98
N ASN A 570 -31.10 15.09 -6.92
CA ASN A 570 -31.88 13.86 -6.71
C ASN A 570 -30.99 12.63 -6.51
N ILE A 571 -29.87 12.53 -7.24
CA ILE A 571 -28.97 11.38 -7.12
C ILE A 571 -28.14 11.45 -5.84
N THR A 572 -27.81 12.65 -5.37
CA THR A 572 -27.03 12.85 -4.13
C THR A 572 -27.89 12.87 -2.86
N ASN A 573 -29.23 12.85 -2.99
CA ASN A 573 -30.21 12.89 -1.89
C ASN A 573 -30.03 14.10 -0.93
N ILE A 574 -29.65 15.26 -1.45
CA ILE A 574 -29.49 16.49 -0.67
C ILE A 574 -30.73 17.37 -0.84
N SER A 575 -31.19 17.99 0.25
CA SER A 575 -32.32 18.94 0.19
C SER A 575 -31.95 20.20 -0.61
N GLN A 576 -32.85 20.64 -1.49
CA GLN A 576 -32.72 21.82 -2.36
C GLN A 576 -32.51 23.15 -1.59
N GLU A 577 -32.67 23.19 -0.27
CA GLU A 577 -32.65 24.41 0.56
C GLU A 577 -31.27 24.79 1.15
N THR A 578 -30.17 24.15 0.75
CA THR A 578 -28.84 24.58 1.22
C THR A 578 -28.37 25.83 0.46
N VAL A 579 -28.39 26.99 1.11
CA VAL A 579 -28.10 28.35 0.54
C VAL A 579 -26.70 28.50 -0.13
N HIS A 580 -25.85 27.47 -0.09
CA HIS A 580 -24.47 27.49 -0.61
C HIS A 580 -24.21 26.53 -1.79
N THR A 581 -25.24 25.96 -2.43
CA THR A 581 -25.03 25.03 -3.55
C THR A 581 -24.49 25.75 -4.80
N THR A 582 -23.38 25.26 -5.34
CA THR A 582 -22.76 25.80 -6.56
C THR A 582 -23.68 25.57 -7.78
N ARG A 583 -24.25 26.62 -8.37
CA ARG A 583 -25.07 26.47 -9.60
C ARG A 583 -24.24 26.06 -10.81
N LEU A 584 -24.89 25.50 -11.83
CA LEU A 584 -24.24 25.20 -13.11
C LEU A 584 -23.99 26.50 -13.89
N TYR A 585 -22.74 26.74 -14.28
CA TYR A 585 -22.30 27.86 -15.12
C TYR A 585 -22.53 27.63 -16.63
N GLY A 586 -23.35 26.63 -16.99
CA GLY A 586 -23.77 26.42 -18.38
C GLY A 586 -24.51 27.65 -18.94
N LEU A 587 -25.20 28.41 -18.08
CA LEU A 587 -25.93 29.63 -18.46
C LEU A 587 -25.06 30.69 -19.16
N SER A 588 -23.88 31.02 -18.63
CA SER A 588 -23.00 31.99 -19.29
C SER A 588 -22.38 31.41 -20.55
N THR A 589 -21.97 30.14 -20.50
CA THR A 589 -21.36 29.43 -21.62
C THR A 589 -22.25 29.40 -22.86
N PHE A 590 -23.52 29.02 -22.70
CA PHE A 590 -24.45 28.95 -23.83
C PHE A 590 -24.85 30.34 -24.34
N LYS A 591 -24.86 31.36 -23.46
CA LYS A 591 -25.01 32.76 -23.90
C LYS A 591 -23.84 33.20 -24.75
N ASP A 592 -22.60 32.92 -24.36
CA ASP A 592 -21.41 33.30 -25.13
C ASP A 592 -21.37 32.59 -26.48
N ALA A 593 -21.70 31.29 -26.51
CA ALA A 593 -21.84 30.53 -27.76
C ALA A 593 -22.93 31.12 -28.67
N ARG A 594 -24.06 31.54 -28.09
CA ARG A 594 -25.14 32.20 -28.83
C ARG A 594 -24.71 33.52 -29.44
N HIS A 595 -24.07 34.41 -28.68
CA HIS A 595 -23.54 35.67 -29.23
C HIS A 595 -22.53 35.43 -30.35
N SER A 596 -21.69 34.38 -30.24
CA SER A 596 -20.76 34.02 -31.31
C SER A 596 -21.47 33.53 -32.57
N ALA A 597 -22.56 32.75 -32.44
CA ALA A 597 -23.38 32.33 -33.56
C ALA A 597 -24.14 33.51 -34.20
N GLU A 598 -24.66 34.43 -33.39
CA GLU A 598 -25.31 35.67 -33.85
C GLU A 598 -24.35 36.53 -34.67
N GLY A 599 -23.11 36.71 -34.19
CA GLY A 599 -22.07 37.42 -34.92
C GLY A 599 -21.78 36.80 -36.30
N GLU A 600 -21.68 35.47 -36.35
CA GLU A 600 -21.44 34.74 -37.59
C GLU A 600 -22.62 34.88 -38.57
N ILE A 601 -23.87 34.93 -38.07
CA ILE A 601 -25.05 35.23 -38.91
C ILE A 601 -24.89 36.58 -39.59
N TYR A 602 -24.51 37.63 -38.85
CA TYR A 602 -24.34 38.96 -39.42
C TYR A 602 -23.25 38.97 -40.49
N THR A 603 -22.11 38.32 -40.21
CA THR A 603 -21.00 38.21 -41.16
C THR A 603 -21.41 37.46 -42.43
N LYS A 604 -22.05 36.29 -42.32
CA LYS A 604 -22.49 35.49 -43.46
C LYS A 604 -23.58 36.18 -44.29
N LEU A 605 -24.50 36.90 -43.62
CA LEU A 605 -25.55 37.65 -44.29
C LEU A 605 -24.95 38.81 -45.11
N ASN A 606 -23.99 39.55 -44.55
CA ASN A 606 -23.29 40.62 -45.25
C ASN A 606 -22.43 40.08 -46.41
N GLN A 607 -21.73 38.95 -46.23
CA GLN A 607 -21.02 38.28 -47.31
C GLN A 607 -21.96 37.89 -48.47
N LYS A 608 -23.15 37.37 -48.16
CA LYS A 608 -24.15 37.05 -49.18
C LYS A 608 -24.65 38.30 -49.91
N ILE A 609 -24.88 39.40 -49.19
CA ILE A 609 -25.22 40.68 -49.81
C ILE A 609 -24.10 41.11 -50.78
N ASP A 610 -22.84 41.01 -50.36
CA ASP A 610 -21.69 41.37 -51.22
C ASP A 610 -21.60 40.47 -52.46
N GLU A 611 -21.85 39.16 -52.34
CA GLU A 611 -21.93 38.25 -53.48
C GLU A 611 -23.00 38.67 -54.50
N PHE A 612 -24.19 39.09 -54.04
CA PHE A 612 -25.24 39.60 -54.93
C PHE A 612 -24.88 40.95 -55.54
N VAL A 613 -24.30 41.86 -54.75
CA VAL A 613 -23.90 43.20 -55.23
C VAL A 613 -22.78 43.10 -56.27
N GLN A 614 -21.89 42.12 -56.18
CA GLN A 614 -20.87 41.85 -57.22
C GLN A 614 -21.47 41.46 -58.57
N LEU A 615 -22.73 41.00 -58.63
CA LEU A 615 -23.44 40.72 -59.87
C LEU A 615 -24.06 41.98 -60.52
N ALA A 616 -23.91 43.15 -59.89
CA ALA A 616 -24.43 44.39 -60.41
C ALA A 616 -23.71 44.78 -61.72
N ASP A 617 -24.45 44.84 -62.82
CA ASP A 617 -23.97 45.25 -64.14
C ASP A 617 -24.76 46.48 -64.62
N TYR A 618 -24.33 47.66 -64.17
CA TYR A 618 -24.95 48.94 -64.54
C TYR A 618 -24.28 49.52 -65.79
N ASP A 619 -25.07 49.89 -66.80
CA ASP A 619 -24.63 50.84 -67.82
C ASP A 619 -24.67 52.27 -67.28
N TRP A 620 -23.57 52.67 -66.64
CA TRP A 620 -23.40 54.02 -66.09
C TRP A 620 -23.43 55.14 -67.12
N THR A 621 -23.53 54.82 -68.42
CA THR A 621 -23.61 55.80 -69.52
C THR A 621 -24.99 55.86 -70.18
N MET A 622 -25.98 55.10 -69.68
CA MET A 622 -27.33 55.01 -70.25
C MET A 622 -28.03 56.38 -70.30
N SER A 623 -28.73 56.70 -71.39
CA SER A 623 -29.38 58.01 -71.53
C SER A 623 -30.71 58.12 -70.77
N GLU A 624 -31.46 57.02 -70.71
CA GLU A 624 -32.76 56.91 -70.06
C GLU A 624 -32.78 55.63 -69.21
N PRO A 625 -33.52 55.58 -68.10
CA PRO A 625 -33.65 54.39 -67.28
C PRO A 625 -34.49 53.30 -67.97
N ASP A 626 -34.25 52.04 -67.63
CA ASP A 626 -34.98 50.89 -68.17
C ASP A 626 -36.42 50.76 -67.60
N GLY A 627 -36.73 51.57 -66.57
CA GLY A 627 -38.08 51.67 -65.99
C GLY A 627 -38.47 50.50 -65.08
N ARG A 628 -37.56 49.57 -64.81
CA ARG A 628 -37.72 48.44 -63.88
C ARG A 628 -36.50 48.35 -62.98
N ALA A 629 -36.64 47.80 -61.78
CA ALA A 629 -35.50 47.53 -60.91
C ALA A 629 -34.59 46.44 -61.49
N SER A 630 -33.30 46.51 -61.15
CA SER A 630 -32.25 45.60 -61.58
C SER A 630 -32.48 44.19 -61.06
N GLY A 631 -32.23 43.18 -61.90
CA GLY A 631 -32.51 41.77 -61.58
C GLY A 631 -31.79 41.27 -60.33
N TYR A 632 -30.48 41.55 -60.22
CA TYR A 632 -29.67 41.13 -59.07
C TYR A 632 -30.24 41.62 -57.73
N LEU A 633 -30.78 42.84 -57.70
CA LEU A 633 -31.32 43.45 -56.48
C LEU A 633 -32.65 42.83 -56.10
N MET A 634 -33.51 42.54 -57.08
CA MET A 634 -34.77 41.83 -56.82
C MET A 634 -34.50 40.42 -56.29
N ASP A 635 -33.52 39.72 -56.84
CA ASP A 635 -33.09 38.40 -56.35
C ASP A 635 -32.52 38.49 -54.92
N LEU A 636 -31.72 39.52 -54.62
CA LEU A 636 -31.24 39.81 -53.27
C LEU A 636 -32.40 40.08 -52.28
N ILE A 637 -33.37 40.92 -52.66
CA ILE A 637 -34.55 41.21 -51.82
C ILE A 637 -35.36 39.94 -51.58
N ASN A 638 -35.54 39.09 -52.60
CA ASN A 638 -36.23 37.80 -52.45
C ASN A 638 -35.45 36.86 -51.51
N PHE A 639 -34.13 36.80 -51.63
CA PHE A 639 -33.26 36.06 -50.71
C PHE A 639 -33.38 36.56 -49.27
N LEU A 640 -33.34 37.88 -49.05
CA LEU A 640 -33.48 38.48 -47.72
C LEU A 640 -34.87 38.22 -47.13
N ARG A 641 -35.95 38.36 -47.93
CA ARG A 641 -37.32 38.00 -47.51
C ARG A 641 -37.41 36.54 -47.08
N SER A 642 -36.88 35.61 -47.88
CA SER A 642 -36.89 34.18 -47.56
C SER A 642 -36.06 33.87 -46.32
N THR A 643 -34.90 34.51 -46.16
CA THR A 643 -34.01 34.31 -45.01
C THR A 643 -34.62 34.84 -43.72
N PHE A 644 -35.19 36.05 -43.73
CA PHE A 644 -35.82 36.64 -42.55
C PHE A 644 -37.10 35.94 -42.11
N GLN A 645 -37.83 35.29 -43.04
CA GLN A 645 -38.92 34.38 -42.68
C GLN A 645 -38.44 33.20 -41.84
N VAL A 646 -37.23 32.67 -42.07
CA VAL A 646 -36.65 31.62 -41.21
C VAL A 646 -36.23 32.18 -39.85
N PHE A 647 -35.83 33.45 -39.80
CA PHE A 647 -35.38 34.12 -38.58
C PHE A 647 -36.53 34.47 -37.62
N THR A 648 -37.80 34.30 -37.99
CA THR A 648 -38.92 34.51 -37.06
C THR A 648 -38.89 33.57 -35.85
N HIS A 649 -38.14 32.47 -35.96
CA HIS A 649 -37.90 31.53 -34.86
C HIS A 649 -36.73 31.92 -33.94
N LEU A 650 -36.00 32.98 -34.27
CA LEU A 650 -34.97 33.56 -33.40
C LEU A 650 -35.58 34.49 -32.35
N PRO A 651 -34.85 34.78 -31.25
CA PRO A 651 -35.23 35.86 -30.34
C PRO A 651 -35.40 37.18 -31.11
N GLY A 652 -36.52 37.88 -30.91
CA GLY A 652 -36.91 39.04 -31.73
C GLY A 652 -35.82 40.12 -31.85
N LYS A 653 -35.05 40.36 -30.78
CA LYS A 653 -33.93 41.32 -30.81
C LYS A 653 -32.80 40.92 -31.78
N VAL A 654 -32.52 39.63 -31.92
CA VAL A 654 -31.48 39.09 -32.80
C VAL A 654 -31.90 39.23 -34.26
N ALA A 655 -33.13 38.81 -34.57
CA ALA A 655 -33.68 38.94 -35.91
C ALA A 655 -33.77 40.41 -36.37
N GLN A 656 -34.16 41.32 -35.47
CA GLN A 656 -34.16 42.76 -35.73
C GLN A 656 -32.75 43.31 -35.98
N THR A 657 -31.78 42.90 -35.18
CA THR A 657 -30.38 43.34 -35.33
C THR A 657 -29.78 42.82 -36.63
N ALA A 658 -30.05 41.55 -37.01
CA ALA A 658 -29.64 40.99 -38.29
C ALA A 658 -30.24 41.76 -39.47
N CYS A 659 -31.55 42.07 -39.40
CA CYS A 659 -32.25 42.81 -40.43
C CYS A 659 -31.73 44.24 -40.58
N MET A 660 -31.50 44.95 -39.46
CA MET A 660 -30.90 46.28 -39.47
C MET A 660 -29.48 46.25 -40.02
N SER A 661 -28.64 45.31 -39.57
CA SER A 661 -27.26 45.18 -40.05
C SER A 661 -27.21 44.91 -41.56
N ALA A 662 -28.06 44.01 -42.06
CA ALA A 662 -28.19 43.73 -43.49
C ALA A 662 -28.62 44.96 -44.31
N CYS A 663 -29.62 45.70 -43.83
CA CYS A 663 -30.09 46.90 -44.53
C CYS A 663 -29.04 48.02 -44.53
N GLN A 664 -28.33 48.21 -43.41
CA GLN A 664 -27.22 49.16 -43.32
C GLN A 664 -26.05 48.78 -44.22
N HIS A 665 -25.69 47.48 -44.25
CA HIS A 665 -24.63 46.97 -45.12
C HIS A 665 -25.01 47.14 -46.59
N LEU A 666 -26.23 46.77 -46.97
CA LEU A 666 -26.74 46.98 -48.33
C LEU A 666 -26.73 48.46 -48.73
N SER A 667 -27.24 49.35 -47.88
CA SER A 667 -27.22 50.81 -48.09
C SER A 667 -25.79 51.33 -48.31
N THR A 668 -24.84 50.84 -47.49
CA THR A 668 -23.42 51.20 -47.58
C THR A 668 -22.78 50.67 -48.87
N SER A 669 -23.03 49.42 -49.26
CA SER A 669 -22.51 48.83 -50.50
C SER A 669 -23.08 49.54 -51.73
N LEU A 670 -24.36 49.90 -51.73
CA LEU A 670 -24.99 50.71 -52.77
C LEU A 670 -24.36 52.11 -52.87
N MET A 671 -24.13 52.77 -51.73
CA MET A 671 -23.44 54.06 -51.68
C MET A 671 -21.99 53.96 -52.22
N GLN A 672 -21.25 52.92 -51.84
CA GLN A 672 -19.88 52.67 -52.32
C GLN A 672 -19.85 52.46 -53.84
N MET A 673 -20.84 51.78 -54.41
CA MET A 673 -20.94 51.56 -55.85
C MET A 673 -21.04 52.87 -56.64
N LEU A 674 -21.80 53.86 -56.15
CA LEU A 674 -21.86 55.19 -56.76
C LEU A 674 -20.53 55.96 -56.62
N LEU A 675 -19.81 55.73 -55.52
CA LEU A 675 -18.60 56.45 -55.16
C LEU A 675 -17.31 55.80 -55.64
N ASP A 676 -17.37 54.61 -56.23
CA ASP A 676 -16.20 53.85 -56.73
C ASP A 676 -15.24 54.70 -57.58
N SER A 677 -13.95 54.69 -57.21
CA SER A 677 -12.89 55.41 -57.91
C SER A 677 -12.68 54.98 -59.36
N GLU A 678 -12.97 53.72 -59.70
CA GLU A 678 -12.84 53.21 -61.08
C GLU A 678 -13.91 53.83 -61.99
N LEU A 679 -15.03 54.23 -61.41
CA LEU A 679 -16.16 54.80 -62.12
C LEU A 679 -15.99 56.32 -62.29
N LYS A 680 -15.53 56.70 -63.48
CA LYS A 680 -15.14 58.08 -63.82
C LYS A 680 -16.29 58.99 -64.25
N GLN A 681 -17.40 58.43 -64.72
CA GLN A 681 -18.54 59.18 -65.23
C GLN A 681 -19.85 58.44 -64.96
N ILE A 682 -20.92 59.21 -64.72
CA ILE A 682 -22.29 58.70 -64.54
C ILE A 682 -23.24 59.57 -65.36
N SER A 683 -24.17 58.96 -66.09
CA SER A 683 -25.26 59.66 -66.75
C SER A 683 -26.45 59.89 -65.81
N MET A 684 -27.29 60.89 -66.10
CA MET A 684 -28.51 61.09 -65.31
C MET A 684 -29.50 59.92 -65.46
N GLY A 685 -29.53 59.24 -66.61
CA GLY A 685 -30.32 58.02 -66.82
C GLY A 685 -29.89 56.88 -65.89
N ALA A 686 -28.59 56.70 -65.67
CA ALA A 686 -28.06 55.70 -64.74
C ALA A 686 -28.39 56.06 -63.28
N VAL A 687 -28.34 57.34 -62.90
CA VAL A 687 -28.76 57.80 -61.56
C VAL A 687 -30.26 57.55 -61.34
N GLN A 688 -31.09 57.71 -62.38
CA GLN A 688 -32.52 57.40 -62.33
C GLN A 688 -32.79 55.90 -62.20
N GLN A 689 -32.05 55.06 -62.94
CA GLN A 689 -32.12 53.60 -62.83
C GLN A 689 -31.72 53.12 -61.44
N PHE A 690 -30.61 53.63 -60.91
CA PHE A 690 -30.15 53.36 -59.54
C PHE A 690 -31.16 53.83 -58.48
N ASN A 691 -31.88 54.92 -58.73
CA ASN A 691 -32.93 55.37 -57.83
C ASN A 691 -34.14 54.42 -57.80
N LEU A 692 -34.50 53.79 -58.92
CA LEU A 692 -35.55 52.74 -58.93
C LEU A 692 -35.16 51.56 -58.04
N ASP A 693 -33.87 51.22 -58.02
CA ASP A 693 -33.31 50.17 -57.17
C ASP A 693 -33.38 50.54 -55.68
N VAL A 694 -32.97 51.75 -55.32
CA VAL A 694 -33.08 52.23 -53.92
C VAL A 694 -34.53 52.32 -53.45
N ILE A 695 -35.49 52.67 -54.32
CA ILE A 695 -36.91 52.63 -53.99
C ILE A 695 -37.35 51.20 -53.61
N GLN A 696 -36.86 50.16 -54.30
CA GLN A 696 -37.19 48.78 -53.93
C GLN A 696 -36.61 48.38 -52.56
N CYS A 697 -35.40 48.84 -52.22
CA CYS A 697 -34.82 48.64 -50.90
C CYS A 697 -35.64 49.29 -49.78
N GLU A 698 -36.17 50.50 -50.03
CA GLU A 698 -37.03 51.20 -49.07
C GLU A 698 -38.41 50.54 -48.93
N LEU A 699 -39.00 50.09 -50.05
CA LEU A 699 -40.24 49.31 -50.03
C LEU A 699 -40.07 47.99 -49.28
N PHE A 700 -38.89 47.37 -49.39
CA PHE A 700 -38.53 46.22 -48.56
C PHE A 700 -38.45 46.61 -47.08
N ALA A 701 -37.75 47.69 -46.73
CA ALA A 701 -37.66 48.18 -45.35
C ALA A 701 -39.04 48.55 -44.74
N SER A 702 -39.97 49.09 -45.54
CA SER A 702 -41.33 49.42 -45.10
C SER A 702 -42.25 48.20 -45.00
N SER A 703 -41.86 47.05 -45.55
CA SER A 703 -42.70 45.84 -45.55
C SER A 703 -42.60 45.00 -44.27
N GLU A 704 -42.00 45.55 -43.21
CA GLU A 704 -41.74 44.89 -41.92
C GLU A 704 -41.17 43.46 -42.09
N PRO A 705 -39.95 43.30 -42.64
CA PRO A 705 -39.38 41.98 -42.92
C PRO A 705 -39.25 41.08 -41.68
N VAL A 706 -39.13 41.68 -40.50
CA VAL A 706 -39.07 41.03 -39.20
C VAL A 706 -39.99 41.80 -38.23
N PRO A 707 -40.79 41.12 -37.38
CA PRO A 707 -41.68 41.78 -36.45
C PRO A 707 -40.93 42.56 -35.34
N GLY A 708 -41.54 43.66 -34.89
CA GLY A 708 -41.15 44.38 -33.67
C GLY A 708 -40.22 45.59 -33.87
N PHE A 709 -40.02 46.06 -35.10
CA PHE A 709 -39.50 47.42 -35.34
C PHE A 709 -40.54 48.47 -34.91
N GLN A 710 -40.08 49.58 -34.33
CA GLN A 710 -40.94 50.71 -33.98
C GLN A 710 -40.95 51.73 -35.12
N GLY A 711 -42.10 51.94 -35.78
CA GLY A 711 -42.25 52.92 -36.87
C GLY A 711 -41.26 52.73 -38.01
N ASP A 712 -40.83 53.83 -38.64
CA ASP A 712 -39.94 53.83 -39.82
C ASP A 712 -38.44 53.58 -39.49
N THR A 713 -38.13 52.93 -38.36
CA THR A 713 -36.73 52.74 -37.89
C THR A 713 -35.85 52.05 -38.93
N LEU A 714 -36.37 51.05 -39.65
CA LEU A 714 -35.60 50.33 -40.68
C LEU A 714 -35.32 51.20 -41.93
N GLN A 715 -36.21 52.15 -42.25
CA GLN A 715 -36.00 53.09 -43.35
C GLN A 715 -34.83 54.06 -43.07
N LEU A 716 -34.53 54.31 -41.79
CA LEU A 716 -33.36 55.11 -41.39
C LEU A 716 -32.03 54.47 -41.81
N ALA A 717 -31.99 53.20 -42.23
CA ALA A 717 -30.79 52.61 -42.81
C ALA A 717 -30.47 53.16 -44.22
N PHE A 718 -31.49 53.59 -44.97
CA PHE A 718 -31.36 54.06 -46.36
C PHE A 718 -31.43 55.59 -46.49
N ILE A 719 -31.76 56.31 -45.41
CA ILE A 719 -32.01 57.75 -45.43
C ILE A 719 -30.81 58.57 -45.96
N ASP A 720 -29.58 58.16 -45.68
CA ASP A 720 -28.37 58.86 -46.15
C ASP A 720 -28.26 58.78 -47.68
N LEU A 721 -28.55 57.59 -48.24
CA LEU A 721 -28.57 57.34 -49.68
C LEU A 721 -29.77 58.02 -50.36
N ARG A 722 -30.94 57.98 -49.72
CA ARG A 722 -32.17 58.65 -50.20
C ARG A 722 -31.99 60.15 -50.30
N GLN A 723 -31.53 60.81 -49.24
CA GLN A 723 -31.31 62.26 -49.27
C GLN A 723 -30.26 62.67 -50.32
N LEU A 724 -29.22 61.86 -50.51
CA LEU A 724 -28.24 62.08 -51.56
C LEU A 724 -28.89 61.98 -52.95
N LEU A 725 -29.67 60.94 -53.22
CA LEU A 725 -30.34 60.78 -54.51
C LEU A 725 -31.39 61.86 -54.76
N ASP A 726 -32.18 62.23 -53.75
CA ASP A 726 -33.21 63.27 -53.86
C ASP A 726 -32.61 64.63 -54.24
N LEU A 727 -31.43 64.96 -53.70
CA LEU A 727 -30.69 66.17 -54.07
C LEU A 727 -30.36 66.21 -55.58
N PHE A 728 -30.01 65.05 -56.16
CA PHE A 728 -29.69 64.92 -57.59
C PHE A 728 -30.94 64.78 -58.47
N MET A 729 -32.03 64.18 -57.96
CA MET A 729 -33.30 64.03 -58.70
C MET A 729 -34.06 65.35 -58.81
N VAL A 730 -34.16 66.09 -57.71
CA VAL A 730 -34.85 67.39 -57.66
C VAL A 730 -33.92 68.53 -58.12
N TRP A 731 -32.61 68.30 -58.11
CA TRP A 731 -31.57 69.27 -58.46
C TRP A 731 -31.55 70.51 -57.54
N ASP A 732 -31.76 70.27 -56.25
CA ASP A 732 -32.09 71.28 -55.23
C ASP A 732 -30.84 71.85 -54.52
N TRP A 733 -29.80 72.16 -55.28
CA TRP A 733 -28.49 72.59 -54.77
C TRP A 733 -28.52 73.93 -54.02
N SER A 734 -29.45 74.82 -54.37
CA SER A 734 -29.64 76.10 -53.69
C SER A 734 -30.08 75.93 -52.24
N THR A 735 -31.02 75.02 -52.00
CA THR A 735 -31.57 74.73 -50.67
C THR A 735 -30.54 73.97 -49.84
N TYR A 736 -29.85 73.01 -50.45
CA TYR A 736 -28.77 72.29 -49.76
C TYR A 736 -27.66 73.20 -49.25
N LEU A 737 -27.16 74.12 -50.08
CA LEU A 737 -26.06 75.02 -49.70
C LEU A 737 -26.49 76.12 -48.72
N ALA A 738 -27.74 76.59 -48.79
CA ALA A 738 -28.26 77.61 -47.89
C ALA A 738 -28.54 77.06 -46.48
N ASP A 739 -29.08 75.84 -46.41
CA ASP A 739 -29.48 75.22 -45.16
C ASP A 739 -28.37 74.30 -44.59
N TYR A 740 -27.18 74.26 -45.21
CA TYR A 740 -26.08 73.40 -44.76
C TYR A 740 -25.62 73.75 -43.34
N GLY A 741 -25.58 72.75 -42.46
CA GLY A 741 -25.20 72.91 -41.05
C GLY A 741 -26.35 73.38 -40.13
N GLN A 742 -27.55 73.64 -40.65
CA GLN A 742 -28.73 73.94 -39.84
C GLN A 742 -29.44 72.66 -39.37
N PRO A 743 -29.93 72.58 -38.12
CA PRO A 743 -30.64 71.40 -37.61
C PRO A 743 -31.97 71.12 -38.32
N ALA A 744 -32.56 72.12 -38.99
CA ALA A 744 -33.79 72.01 -39.78
C ALA A 744 -33.55 71.74 -41.28
N SER A 745 -32.31 71.39 -41.67
CA SER A 745 -31.94 71.18 -43.07
C SER A 745 -32.66 69.97 -43.69
N LYS A 746 -33.20 70.13 -44.89
CA LYS A 746 -33.87 69.06 -45.66
C LYS A 746 -32.93 67.90 -46.01
N TYR A 747 -31.64 68.19 -46.22
CA TYR A 747 -30.60 67.21 -46.62
C TYR A 747 -29.53 67.08 -45.53
N LEU A 748 -29.95 67.02 -44.27
CA LEU A 748 -29.09 67.01 -43.08
C LEU A 748 -28.00 65.93 -43.10
N ARG A 749 -28.27 64.79 -43.74
CA ARG A 749 -27.38 63.61 -43.73
C ARG A 749 -26.48 63.50 -44.97
N VAL A 750 -26.60 64.42 -45.92
CA VAL A 750 -25.78 64.43 -47.13
C VAL A 750 -24.42 65.04 -46.84
N ASN A 751 -23.37 64.22 -46.86
CA ASN A 751 -21.98 64.69 -46.70
C ASN A 751 -21.50 65.46 -47.94
N PRO A 752 -20.93 66.68 -47.80
CA PRO A 752 -20.44 67.46 -48.93
C PRO A 752 -19.37 66.76 -49.78
N ASN A 753 -18.51 65.93 -49.18
CA ASN A 753 -17.50 65.15 -49.91
C ASN A 753 -18.17 64.14 -50.86
N THR A 754 -19.18 63.44 -50.35
CA THR A 754 -19.95 62.45 -51.10
C THR A 754 -20.74 63.11 -52.24
N ALA A 755 -21.43 64.21 -51.94
CA ALA A 755 -22.18 64.98 -52.93
C ALA A 755 -21.26 65.57 -54.01
N LEU A 756 -20.08 66.08 -53.64
CA LEU A 756 -19.08 66.60 -54.58
C LEU A 756 -18.56 65.49 -55.51
N THR A 757 -18.20 64.34 -54.96
CA THR A 757 -17.67 63.19 -55.74
C THR A 757 -18.69 62.71 -56.77
N LEU A 758 -19.95 62.57 -56.35
CA LEU A 758 -21.03 62.17 -57.25
C LEU A 758 -21.32 63.25 -58.31
N LEU A 759 -21.34 64.53 -57.93
CA LEU A 759 -21.58 65.65 -58.84
C LEU A 759 -20.49 65.76 -59.91
N GLU A 760 -19.24 65.51 -59.58
CA GLU A 760 -18.14 65.52 -60.55
C GLU A 760 -18.25 64.38 -61.58
N LYS A 761 -18.68 63.20 -61.14
CA LYS A 761 -18.93 62.05 -62.03
C LYS A 761 -20.13 62.30 -62.94
N VAL A 762 -21.22 62.85 -62.40
CA VAL A 762 -22.42 63.21 -63.17
C VAL A 762 -22.12 64.33 -64.17
N HIS A 763 -21.34 65.34 -63.76
CA HIS A 763 -20.91 66.44 -64.64
C HIS A 763 -20.05 65.96 -65.81
N ARG A 764 -19.13 65.01 -65.56
CA ARG A 764 -18.33 64.37 -66.63
C ARG A 764 -19.22 63.62 -67.63
N GLY A 765 -20.18 62.83 -67.14
CA GLY A 765 -21.15 62.14 -68.00
C GLY A 765 -22.03 63.10 -68.82
N MET A 766 -22.44 64.23 -68.23
CA MET A 766 -23.17 65.30 -68.93
C MET A 766 -22.32 66.03 -69.99
N LYS A 767 -21.00 66.17 -69.78
CA LYS A 767 -20.09 66.77 -70.78
C LYS A 767 -19.88 65.85 -71.98
N ASP A 768 -19.76 64.54 -71.78
CA ASP A 768 -19.50 63.60 -72.86
C ASP A 768 -20.75 63.21 -73.68
N THR A 769 -21.94 63.17 -73.06
CA THR A 769 -23.23 63.08 -73.79
C THR A 769 -23.46 64.30 -74.68
N ASN A 770 -23.11 65.51 -74.22
CA ASN A 770 -23.18 66.73 -75.02
C ASN A 770 -22.19 66.75 -76.20
N LYS A 771 -21.01 66.11 -76.07
CA LYS A 771 -20.06 65.95 -77.20
C LYS A 771 -20.58 64.99 -78.29
N LYS A 772 -21.32 63.93 -77.93
CA LYS A 772 -21.94 63.01 -78.91
C LYS A 772 -23.09 63.69 -79.71
N ASN A 773 -23.75 64.68 -79.13
CA ASN A 773 -24.83 65.46 -79.76
C ASN A 773 -24.37 66.75 -80.48
N ASN A 774 -23.09 66.83 -80.89
CA ASN A 774 -22.42 68.05 -81.37
C ASN A 774 -22.98 68.70 -82.66
N ILE A 775 -23.99 68.11 -83.30
CA ILE A 775 -24.55 68.63 -84.57
C ILE A 775 -25.46 69.87 -84.33
N PHE A 776 -25.89 70.15 -83.09
CA PHE A 776 -26.79 71.28 -82.77
C PHE A 776 -26.34 72.18 -81.60
N ALA A 777 -25.02 72.28 -81.34
CA ALA A 777 -24.46 72.98 -80.18
C ALA A 777 -24.68 74.53 -80.15
N GLN A 778 -25.10 75.15 -81.25
CA GLN A 778 -25.28 76.61 -81.34
C GLN A 778 -26.62 77.13 -80.79
N PHE A 779 -27.61 76.28 -80.52
CA PHE A 779 -28.97 76.73 -80.16
C PHE A 779 -29.42 76.46 -78.72
N ARG A 780 -28.54 76.03 -77.80
CA ARG A 780 -28.95 75.69 -76.42
C ARG A 780 -28.33 76.60 -75.36
N LYS A 781 -28.95 77.77 -75.16
CA LYS A 781 -28.61 78.72 -74.06
C LYS A 781 -28.81 78.06 -72.68
N ASN A 782 -29.88 77.28 -72.52
CA ASN A 782 -30.21 76.56 -71.29
C ASN A 782 -29.14 75.53 -70.85
N ASP A 783 -28.47 74.86 -71.79
CA ASP A 783 -27.44 73.85 -71.45
C ASP A 783 -26.14 74.51 -70.97
N ARG A 784 -25.79 75.69 -71.51
CA ARG A 784 -24.64 76.48 -71.03
C ARG A 784 -24.88 77.08 -69.65
N ASP A 785 -26.09 77.55 -69.38
CA ASP A 785 -26.45 78.10 -68.08
C ASP A 785 -26.49 76.99 -67.00
N LYS A 786 -26.95 75.77 -67.34
CA LYS A 786 -26.83 74.58 -66.48
C LYS A 786 -25.39 74.18 -66.20
N GLN A 787 -24.51 74.19 -67.21
CA GLN A 787 -23.09 73.89 -67.01
C GLN A 787 -22.39 74.90 -66.11
N LYS A 788 -22.70 76.20 -66.25
CA LYS A 788 -22.19 77.25 -65.35
C LYS A 788 -22.69 77.08 -63.92
N LEU A 789 -23.96 76.69 -63.75
CA LEU A 789 -24.54 76.42 -62.45
C LEU A 789 -23.81 75.25 -61.75
N ILE A 790 -23.56 74.14 -62.48
CA ILE A 790 -22.79 73.00 -61.96
C ILE A 790 -21.37 73.43 -61.53
N GLU A 791 -20.67 74.19 -62.37
CA GLU A 791 -19.31 74.65 -62.05
C GLU A 791 -19.28 75.59 -60.83
N THR A 792 -20.34 76.37 -60.62
CA THR A 792 -20.50 77.22 -59.44
C THR A 792 -20.74 76.37 -58.19
N VAL A 793 -21.65 75.40 -58.25
CA VAL A 793 -21.95 74.48 -57.15
C VAL A 793 -20.73 73.64 -56.78
N VAL A 794 -19.99 73.09 -57.76
CA VAL A 794 -18.75 72.34 -57.52
C VAL A 794 -17.70 73.21 -56.80
N ARG A 795 -17.56 74.49 -57.19
CA ARG A 795 -16.63 75.41 -56.52
C ARG A 795 -17.05 75.69 -55.07
N GLN A 796 -18.35 75.90 -54.84
CA GLN A 796 -18.90 76.12 -53.50
C GLN A 796 -18.74 74.88 -52.60
N LEU A 797 -19.03 73.68 -53.12
CA LEU A 797 -18.82 72.42 -52.41
C LEU A 797 -17.35 72.18 -52.08
N ARG A 798 -16.42 72.40 -53.03
CA ARG A 798 -14.96 72.32 -52.76
C ARG A 798 -14.53 73.27 -51.65
N SER A 799 -15.11 74.47 -51.57
CA SER A 799 -14.86 75.41 -50.49
C SER A 799 -15.35 74.88 -49.13
N LEU A 800 -16.53 74.28 -49.09
CA LEU A 800 -17.10 73.67 -47.88
C LEU A 800 -16.26 72.47 -47.41
N VAL A 801 -15.87 71.59 -48.33
CA VAL A 801 -15.01 70.42 -48.08
C VAL A 801 -13.64 70.82 -47.54
N ASN A 802 -12.98 71.80 -48.18
CA ASN A 802 -11.68 72.28 -47.74
C ASN A 802 -11.76 73.00 -46.37
N GLY A 803 -12.89 73.67 -46.08
CA GLY A 803 -13.14 74.28 -44.77
C GLY A 803 -13.37 73.26 -43.65
N MET A 804 -13.98 72.11 -43.95
CA MET A 804 -14.13 71.00 -43.00
C MET A 804 -12.79 70.33 -42.66
N SER A 805 -11.86 70.29 -43.62
CA SER A 805 -10.53 69.67 -43.46
C SER A 805 -9.59 70.45 -42.52
N GLN A 806 -9.93 71.70 -42.18
CA GLN A 806 -9.15 72.57 -41.29
C GLN A 806 -9.62 72.55 -39.83
N HIS A 807 -10.69 71.80 -39.52
CA HIS A 807 -11.31 71.74 -38.20
C HIS A 807 -11.41 70.32 -37.59
N THR A 808 -10.77 69.33 -38.20
CA THR A 808 -10.42 68.04 -37.58
C THR A 808 -8.93 68.01 -37.31
#